data_AF-A0A4R2P5Y2-F1
#
_entry.id   AF-A0A4R2P5Y2-F1
#
_cell.length_a   1.000
_cell.length_b   1.000
_cell.length_c   1.000
_cell.angle_alpha   90.00
_cell.angle_beta   90.00
_cell.angle_gamma   90.00
#
_symmetry.space_group_name_H-M   'P 1'
#
loop_
_entity.id
_entity.type
_entity.pdbx_description
1 polymer ?
#
loop_
_entity_poly.entity_id
_entity_poly.type
_entity_poly.pdbx_seq_one_letter_code
_entity_poly.pdbx_strand_id
1 'polypeptide(L)'
;METLIGAGLMPTDKTARKALEKLDPYTLRAEALKRPLAPEELGRALFHLNQRRGFKSNRIADAGEKEAGAVKAGADRLVEALEKAGAETLGAYLAGRHGRNLQGECLKNADCQPVRFRPRREGAKDVYDFYPTRDLVEQEIDTIWCKQSPHLPQLSDSLKARIKRIILGQRPLKKPLVGNCTFNPKEKRAPRALPLFQRYRLLTETANLRVEEAGRPERPLSNDQQRLILGLLSTRSGEVSFEAMRKALKLPEGAAFNLERGGRKGLDPDLTAAKLAHKDLFGKAWRSFDMAKQNDIVHRLLTEEDEAKLLDFLQDDCGLSADRAERVNEAHLPSVHGHKAHLPSGHGHIGETMLARLVEVLENNTQDWEDPQSGEIITAPITYDEAVQRLDAHHSDMRPAATHDRLPYYGDVLPRHVIQKPDANKASQDYRGRVPNPTVHIAMNQLRQIINMLISVYGPPDSINIELARQLKQTQEQKDEWTRKNKKNERERINRRQRLADLGIADTPGNMQLMRLYDELPPDQRVCVYSNTPLSMEMIVSGEVEIDHILPRSKTLDDSFANKVLCTRQANRDKGNRAPADAFSVNQLTEIHARAKTILPRKAWRFAPDAMDRFEAQGGFLAKQLTDSQHMARLAKEYLSHICAADKVTASPGRLTALLRGKWGLNSLLYDHNLYGPDDTPPKQREDHRHHAIDAFVIGCTTRFMLQRVATAAGRAEELDLDRLAPRGEFPEPFPGYREELKARLEAMIISHKPDHGRQGQLHEETAFGRVDEEIDGKRFNLVTRKPIEGLTEKMVAQVRDPRLRDALVDLVKATKETLAAEACVTGQPLEKRDIEKAIARALADYGKDHNVRRVRVLVTESSTRTVRHGPNREFEKAYVPGSNHRLDIYELPDGTWKGEGISVFDVNQPGFQPRWRAAHPDARLVMALHKGDLFEADFGHGPEILVARKLSPANGRIEFVSHRWAGKMTPQTYRRAAFSKLKAAGAKPVRVDPIGRMRQS
;
A
#
# COMPACT_ATOMS: atom_id res chain seq x y z
N MET A 1 -25.42 10.50 31.16
CA MET A 1 -25.53 11.12 32.49
C MET A 1 -26.86 11.85 32.62
N GLU A 2 -27.14 12.87 31.79
CA GLU A 2 -28.41 13.60 31.78
C GLU A 2 -29.65 12.70 31.78
N THR A 3 -29.70 11.66 30.94
CA THR A 3 -30.81 10.70 30.91
C THR A 3 -30.99 9.94 32.22
N LEU A 4 -29.91 9.59 32.92
CA LEU A 4 -30.01 8.91 34.23
C LEU A 4 -30.50 9.89 35.31
N ILE A 5 -30.08 11.15 35.27
CA ILE A 5 -30.53 12.20 36.19
C ILE A 5 -32.01 12.47 36.00
N GLY A 6 -32.45 12.69 34.75
CA GLY A 6 -33.85 12.95 34.44
C GLY A 6 -34.79 11.78 34.77
N ALA A 7 -34.26 10.56 34.88
CA ALA A 7 -35.00 9.37 35.28
C ALA A 7 -34.93 9.08 36.79
N GLY A 8 -34.26 9.92 37.59
CA GLY A 8 -34.07 9.67 39.03
C GLY A 8 -33.13 8.49 39.34
N LEU A 9 -32.35 8.02 38.37
CA LEU A 9 -31.34 6.96 38.55
C LEU A 9 -29.96 7.51 38.91
N MET A 10 -29.79 8.84 38.91
CA MET A 10 -28.58 9.51 39.35
C MET A 10 -28.98 10.81 40.07
N PRO A 11 -28.29 11.19 41.16
CA PRO A 11 -28.55 12.46 41.83
C PRO A 11 -28.35 13.65 40.90
N THR A 12 -29.13 14.72 41.09
CA THR A 12 -28.91 16.02 40.43
C THR A 12 -27.67 16.73 41.00
N ASP A 13 -27.38 16.53 42.28
CA ASP A 13 -26.18 17.03 42.94
C ASP A 13 -24.92 16.30 42.46
N LYS A 14 -23.85 17.07 42.21
CA LYS A 14 -22.58 16.55 41.68
C LYS A 14 -21.78 15.80 42.73
N THR A 15 -21.83 16.22 43.99
CA THR A 15 -21.08 15.60 45.09
C THR A 15 -21.65 14.22 45.42
N ALA A 16 -22.97 14.10 45.50
CA ALA A 16 -23.69 12.85 45.67
C ALA A 16 -23.38 11.87 44.52
N ARG A 17 -23.41 12.34 43.25
CA ARG A 17 -22.97 11.52 42.11
C ARG A 17 -21.52 11.05 42.23
N LYS A 18 -20.63 11.91 42.72
CA LYS A 18 -19.21 11.58 42.86
C LYS A 18 -18.99 10.50 43.91
N ALA A 19 -19.78 10.49 44.99
CA ALA A 19 -19.72 9.46 46.02
C ALA A 19 -19.99 8.05 45.46
N LEU A 20 -20.88 7.92 44.46
CA LEU A 20 -21.20 6.65 43.80
C LEU A 20 -20.01 6.03 43.04
N GLU A 21 -18.96 6.80 42.72
CA GLU A 21 -17.75 6.23 42.08
C GLU A 21 -17.03 5.21 42.97
N LYS A 22 -17.21 5.32 44.30
CA LYS A 22 -16.62 4.39 45.28
C LYS A 22 -17.26 2.99 45.23
N LEU A 23 -18.49 2.89 44.71
CA LEU A 23 -19.17 1.62 44.58
C LEU A 23 -18.63 0.87 43.36
N ASP A 24 -18.30 -0.41 43.58
CA ASP A 24 -17.80 -1.30 42.55
C ASP A 24 -18.90 -1.62 41.54
N PRO A 25 -18.75 -1.19 40.27
CA PRO A 25 -19.82 -1.35 39.29
C PRO A 25 -19.98 -2.80 38.82
N TYR A 26 -18.97 -3.66 38.93
CA TYR A 26 -19.09 -5.07 38.54
C TYR A 26 -19.96 -5.82 39.56
N THR A 27 -19.69 -5.60 40.84
CA THR A 27 -20.48 -6.13 41.96
C THR A 27 -21.93 -5.66 41.86
N LEU A 28 -22.16 -4.36 41.65
CA LEU A 28 -23.52 -3.84 41.44
C LEU A 28 -24.26 -4.49 40.27
N ARG A 29 -23.58 -4.70 39.14
CA ARG A 29 -24.17 -5.39 37.97
C ARG A 29 -24.58 -6.83 38.28
N ALA A 30 -23.84 -7.53 39.13
CA ALA A 30 -24.18 -8.89 39.57
C ALA A 30 -25.30 -8.90 40.62
N GLU A 31 -25.26 -7.96 41.59
CA GLU A 31 -26.27 -7.83 42.63
C GLU A 31 -27.64 -7.41 42.08
N ALA A 32 -27.66 -6.67 40.96
CA ALA A 32 -28.89 -6.33 40.23
C ALA A 32 -29.69 -7.55 39.75
N LEU A 33 -29.11 -8.75 39.76
CA LEU A 33 -29.81 -10.00 39.42
C LEU A 33 -30.40 -10.70 40.65
N LYS A 34 -29.92 -10.35 41.85
CA LYS A 34 -30.17 -11.08 43.10
C LYS A 34 -31.04 -10.31 44.07
N ARG A 35 -30.95 -8.98 44.07
CA ARG A 35 -31.71 -8.11 44.98
C ARG A 35 -32.19 -6.83 44.28
N PRO A 36 -33.22 -6.16 44.81
CA PRO A 36 -33.53 -4.78 44.42
C PRO A 36 -32.34 -3.86 44.74
N LEU A 37 -31.93 -3.05 43.76
CA LEU A 37 -30.95 -1.99 43.94
C LEU A 37 -31.64 -0.66 44.23
N ALA A 38 -30.95 0.22 44.96
CA ALA A 38 -31.36 1.62 45.01
C ALA A 38 -31.27 2.27 43.62
N PRO A 39 -32.10 3.28 43.30
CA PRO A 39 -32.07 3.95 42.00
C PRO A 39 -30.67 4.41 41.58
N GLU A 40 -29.88 4.96 42.51
CA GLU A 40 -28.52 5.43 42.21
C GLU A 40 -27.50 4.30 42.02
N GLU A 41 -27.69 3.16 42.72
CA GLU A 41 -26.89 1.94 42.54
C GLU A 41 -27.10 1.38 41.12
N LEU A 42 -28.36 1.29 40.68
CA LEU A 42 -28.69 0.86 39.32
C LEU A 42 -28.13 1.85 38.29
N GLY A 43 -28.26 3.15 38.51
CA GLY A 43 -27.65 4.16 37.65
C GLY A 43 -26.14 4.00 37.53
N ARG A 44 -25.44 3.70 38.63
CA ARG A 44 -23.99 3.43 38.65
C ARG A 44 -23.63 2.21 37.81
N ALA A 45 -24.41 1.12 37.92
CA ALA A 45 -24.25 -0.08 37.09
C ALA A 45 -24.40 0.22 35.59
N LEU A 46 -25.48 0.90 35.20
CA LEU A 46 -25.77 1.25 33.80
C LEU A 46 -24.76 2.26 33.23
N PHE A 47 -24.31 3.24 34.04
CA PHE A 47 -23.31 4.20 33.60
C PHE A 47 -21.96 3.54 33.28
N HIS A 48 -21.61 2.48 34.00
CA HIS A 48 -20.40 1.70 33.72
C HIS A 48 -20.47 0.99 32.37
N LEU A 49 -21.63 0.43 31.99
CA LEU A 49 -21.84 -0.21 30.69
C LEU A 49 -21.61 0.77 29.53
N ASN A 50 -21.94 2.05 29.68
CA ASN A 50 -21.65 3.07 28.66
C ASN A 50 -20.14 3.23 28.37
N GLN A 51 -19.28 3.09 29.40
CA GLN A 51 -17.82 3.17 29.23
C GLN A 51 -17.22 1.87 28.68
N ARG A 52 -17.88 0.74 28.96
CA ARG A 52 -17.42 -0.63 28.64
C ARG A 52 -18.45 -1.39 27.82
N ARG A 53 -18.95 -0.74 26.76
CA ARG A 53 -20.07 -1.24 25.95
C ARG A 53 -19.77 -2.48 25.08
N GLY A 54 -18.66 -3.18 25.29
CA GLY A 54 -18.25 -4.30 24.41
C GLY A 54 -17.90 -3.84 22.98
N PHE A 55 -17.53 -4.76 22.11
CA PHE A 55 -17.29 -4.51 20.67
C PHE A 55 -18.51 -4.90 19.85
N LYS A 56 -18.93 -4.04 18.92
CA LYS A 56 -19.95 -4.35 17.93
C LYS A 56 -19.22 -4.67 16.64
N SER A 57 -19.23 -5.93 16.23
CA SER A 57 -18.63 -6.30 14.95
C SER A 57 -19.32 -5.53 13.84
N ASN A 58 -18.51 -5.00 12.92
CA ASN A 58 -19.00 -4.43 11.69
C ASN A 58 -18.52 -5.32 10.56
N ARG A 59 -19.32 -6.33 10.24
CA ARG A 59 -18.92 -7.46 9.39
C ARG A 59 -18.60 -7.06 7.94
N ILE A 60 -18.95 -5.84 7.52
CA ILE A 60 -18.56 -5.24 6.24
C ILE A 60 -17.11 -4.73 6.27
N ALA A 61 -16.66 -4.17 7.40
CA ALA A 61 -15.29 -3.67 7.57
C ALA A 61 -14.32 -4.76 8.08
N ASP A 62 -14.82 -5.69 8.90
CA ASP A 62 -14.01 -6.74 9.55
C ASP A 62 -13.70 -7.94 8.62
N ALA A 63 -14.28 -7.98 7.41
CA ALA A 63 -14.12 -9.06 6.45
C ALA A 63 -12.69 -9.08 5.85
N GLY A 64 -11.85 -10.00 6.34
CA GLY A 64 -10.51 -10.28 5.80
C GLY A 64 -9.34 -9.74 6.64
N GLU A 65 -9.58 -9.08 7.77
CA GLU A 65 -8.51 -8.62 8.66
C GLU A 65 -7.98 -9.76 9.55
N LYS A 66 -6.64 -9.85 9.68
CA LYS A 66 -6.01 -10.85 10.57
C LYS A 66 -6.34 -10.63 12.05
N GLU A 67 -6.55 -9.37 12.46
CA GLU A 67 -6.96 -9.02 13.82
C GLU A 67 -8.40 -9.47 14.15
N ALA A 68 -9.28 -9.54 13.14
CA ALA A 68 -10.65 -10.02 13.30
C ALA A 68 -10.68 -11.48 13.80
N GLY A 69 -9.69 -12.30 13.43
CA GLY A 69 -9.55 -13.67 13.92
C GLY A 69 -9.24 -13.76 15.42
N ALA A 70 -8.36 -12.91 15.93
CA ALA A 70 -7.98 -12.90 17.36
C ALA A 70 -9.11 -12.35 18.25
N VAL A 71 -9.82 -11.32 17.77
CA VAL A 71 -10.99 -10.75 18.43
C VAL A 71 -12.12 -11.77 18.50
N LYS A 72 -12.44 -12.43 17.38
CA LYS A 72 -13.47 -13.47 17.33
C LYS A 72 -13.14 -14.63 18.26
N ALA A 73 -11.92 -15.17 18.21
CA ALA A 73 -11.50 -16.24 19.11
C ALA A 73 -11.59 -15.82 20.59
N GLY A 74 -11.28 -14.55 20.92
CA GLY A 74 -11.46 -14.02 22.26
C GLY A 74 -12.92 -13.88 22.69
N ALA A 75 -13.84 -13.60 21.75
CA ALA A 75 -15.28 -13.53 22.01
C ALA A 75 -15.88 -14.94 22.20
N ASP A 76 -15.51 -15.89 21.34
CA ASP A 76 -15.96 -17.30 21.45
C ASP A 76 -15.51 -17.89 22.80
N ARG A 77 -14.23 -17.69 23.19
CA ARG A 77 -13.72 -18.08 24.52
C ARG A 77 -14.48 -17.44 25.69
N LEU A 78 -14.97 -16.21 25.53
CA LEU A 78 -15.74 -15.54 26.58
C LEU A 78 -17.12 -16.18 26.73
N VAL A 79 -17.78 -16.56 25.63
CA VAL A 79 -19.07 -17.27 25.67
C VAL A 79 -18.91 -18.62 26.36
N GLU A 80 -17.91 -19.41 25.98
CA GLU A 80 -17.59 -20.69 26.65
C GLU A 80 -17.30 -20.49 28.15
N ALA A 81 -16.58 -19.42 28.51
CA ALA A 81 -16.26 -19.11 29.90
C ALA A 81 -17.48 -18.66 30.72
N LEU A 82 -18.44 -17.96 30.09
CA LEU A 82 -19.72 -17.58 30.71
C LEU A 82 -20.55 -18.82 31.04
N GLU A 83 -20.68 -19.72 30.06
CA GLU A 83 -21.41 -20.98 30.20
C GLU A 83 -20.79 -21.87 31.29
N LYS A 84 -19.47 -22.07 31.23
CA LYS A 84 -18.74 -22.87 32.24
C LYS A 84 -18.85 -22.29 33.64
N ALA A 85 -18.92 -20.97 33.78
CA ALA A 85 -19.10 -20.30 35.06
C ALA A 85 -20.56 -20.28 35.54
N GLY A 86 -21.53 -20.71 34.72
CA GLY A 86 -22.95 -20.62 35.02
C GLY A 86 -23.44 -19.19 35.21
N ALA A 87 -22.79 -18.21 34.56
CA ALA A 87 -23.09 -16.80 34.76
C ALA A 87 -24.22 -16.32 33.83
N GLU A 88 -25.30 -15.81 34.41
CA GLU A 88 -26.50 -15.32 33.68
C GLU A 88 -26.21 -14.10 32.80
N THR A 89 -25.22 -13.27 33.17
CA THR A 89 -24.82 -12.09 32.41
C THR A 89 -23.31 -11.88 32.39
N LEU A 90 -22.82 -11.08 31.44
CA LEU A 90 -21.43 -10.63 31.39
C LEU A 90 -20.98 -9.94 32.69
N GLY A 91 -21.85 -9.12 33.28
CA GLY A 91 -21.61 -8.46 34.56
C GLY A 91 -21.36 -9.44 35.69
N ALA A 92 -22.19 -10.47 35.81
CA ALA A 92 -22.06 -11.52 36.83
C ALA A 92 -20.73 -12.28 36.69
N TYR A 93 -20.36 -12.69 35.47
CA TYR A 93 -19.08 -13.34 35.21
C TYR A 93 -17.89 -12.44 35.55
N LEU A 94 -17.92 -11.18 35.12
CA LEU A 94 -16.85 -10.24 35.40
C LEU A 94 -16.74 -9.91 36.88
N ALA A 95 -17.85 -9.87 37.63
CA ALA A 95 -17.82 -9.70 39.08
C ALA A 95 -17.16 -10.89 39.79
N GLY A 96 -17.49 -12.12 39.39
CA GLY A 96 -16.84 -13.33 39.90
C GLY A 96 -15.33 -13.34 39.62
N ARG A 97 -14.94 -12.96 38.40
CA ARG A 97 -13.53 -12.77 38.03
C ARG A 97 -12.87 -11.64 38.82
N HIS A 98 -13.60 -10.57 39.12
CA HIS A 98 -13.08 -9.42 39.86
C HIS A 98 -12.79 -9.75 41.33
N GLY A 99 -13.66 -10.58 41.93
CA GLY A 99 -13.52 -11.07 43.30
C GLY A 99 -13.60 -9.98 44.36
N ARG A 100 -14.45 -8.95 44.18
CA ARG A 100 -14.54 -7.80 45.08
C ARG A 100 -15.93 -7.61 45.67
N ASN A 101 -15.99 -6.94 46.83
CA ASN A 101 -17.24 -6.48 47.44
C ASN A 101 -17.69 -5.12 46.85
N LEU A 102 -18.83 -4.62 47.34
CA LEU A 102 -19.42 -3.37 46.87
C LEU A 102 -18.53 -2.15 47.09
N GLN A 103 -17.70 -2.15 48.14
CA GLN A 103 -16.73 -1.11 48.46
C GLN A 103 -15.43 -1.24 47.64
N GLY A 104 -15.32 -2.26 46.80
CA GLY A 104 -14.16 -2.51 45.95
C GLY A 104 -12.99 -3.19 46.69
N GLU A 105 -13.24 -3.84 47.82
CA GLU A 105 -12.26 -4.62 48.57
C GLU A 105 -12.24 -6.07 48.07
N CYS A 106 -11.06 -6.70 48.00
CA CYS A 106 -10.97 -8.10 47.60
C CYS A 106 -11.62 -9.01 48.65
N LEU A 107 -12.42 -9.97 48.17
CA LEU A 107 -13.07 -10.96 49.02
C LEU A 107 -12.02 -11.91 49.63
N LYS A 108 -12.27 -12.38 50.85
CA LYS A 108 -11.40 -13.37 51.51
C LYS A 108 -11.32 -14.63 50.64
N ASN A 109 -10.10 -15.11 50.38
CA ASN A 109 -9.79 -16.29 49.56
C ASN A 109 -10.18 -16.18 48.06
N ALA A 110 -10.50 -15.00 47.54
CA ALA A 110 -10.76 -14.82 46.12
C ALA A 110 -9.46 -14.54 45.34
N ASP A 111 -9.30 -15.21 44.19
CA ASP A 111 -8.28 -14.86 43.21
C ASP A 111 -8.75 -13.64 42.39
N CYS A 112 -8.40 -12.43 42.86
CA CYS A 112 -8.80 -11.16 42.24
C CYS A 112 -8.13 -10.97 40.85
N GLN A 113 -8.78 -11.43 39.79
CA GLN A 113 -8.25 -11.35 38.43
C GLN A 113 -8.60 -10.03 37.72
N PRO A 114 -7.76 -9.57 36.76
CA PRO A 114 -8.06 -8.40 35.96
C PRO A 114 -9.30 -8.59 35.08
N VAL A 115 -10.21 -7.61 35.13
CA VAL A 115 -11.45 -7.55 34.31
C VAL A 115 -11.34 -6.63 33.10
N ARG A 116 -10.17 -6.04 32.87
CA ARG A 116 -9.90 -5.21 31.70
C ARG A 116 -9.40 -6.07 30.54
N PHE A 117 -10.16 -6.09 29.45
CA PHE A 117 -9.73 -6.72 28.20
C PHE A 117 -8.42 -6.07 27.70
N ARG A 118 -7.37 -6.88 27.54
CA ARG A 118 -6.08 -6.48 26.98
C ARG A 118 -5.50 -7.65 26.18
N PRO A 119 -4.87 -7.41 25.03
CA PRO A 119 -4.15 -8.46 24.34
C PRO A 119 -2.91 -8.84 25.14
N ARG A 120 -2.62 -10.14 25.20
CA ARG A 120 -1.29 -10.68 25.50
C ARG A 120 -0.59 -10.97 24.18
N ARG A 121 0.72 -10.73 24.11
CA ARG A 121 1.53 -11.14 22.96
C ARG A 121 2.04 -12.55 23.17
N GLU A 122 1.69 -13.45 22.28
CA GLU A 122 2.30 -14.78 22.18
C GLU A 122 3.04 -14.84 20.84
N GLY A 123 4.38 -14.71 20.90
CA GLY A 123 5.23 -14.53 19.73
C GLY A 123 4.88 -13.23 18.97
N ALA A 124 4.53 -13.35 17.69
CA ALA A 124 4.13 -12.23 16.83
C ALA A 124 2.61 -12.01 16.74
N LYS A 125 1.80 -12.73 17.56
CA LYS A 125 0.34 -12.66 17.51
C LYS A 125 -0.22 -12.10 18.81
N ASP A 126 -1.24 -11.26 18.68
CA ASP A 126 -2.05 -10.82 19.81
C ASP A 126 -3.10 -11.89 20.12
N VAL A 127 -3.22 -12.23 21.41
CA VAL A 127 -4.16 -13.20 21.95
C VAL A 127 -4.98 -12.54 23.05
N TYR A 128 -6.30 -12.65 22.98
CA TYR A 128 -7.22 -12.11 23.98
C TYR A 128 -7.71 -13.23 24.91
N ASP A 129 -7.50 -13.09 26.21
CA ASP A 129 -8.02 -14.04 27.21
C ASP A 129 -9.56 -14.09 27.19
N PHE A 130 -10.19 -12.92 27.00
CA PHE A 130 -11.61 -12.77 26.76
C PHE A 130 -11.89 -11.45 26.02
N TYR A 131 -12.98 -11.38 25.26
CA TYR A 131 -13.33 -10.20 24.47
C TYR A 131 -14.86 -9.92 24.47
N PRO A 132 -15.35 -8.96 25.29
CA PRO A 132 -16.78 -8.68 25.39
C PRO A 132 -17.41 -8.12 24.11
N THR A 133 -18.53 -8.69 23.69
CA THR A 133 -19.33 -8.20 22.55
C THR A 133 -20.45 -7.27 23.00
N ARG A 134 -20.96 -6.46 22.07
CA ARG A 134 -22.07 -5.53 22.28
C ARG A 134 -23.36 -6.26 22.65
N ASP A 135 -23.58 -7.44 22.06
CA ASP A 135 -24.79 -8.24 22.25
C ASP A 135 -24.86 -8.80 23.69
N LEU A 136 -23.74 -9.23 24.26
CA LEU A 136 -23.67 -9.63 25.68
C LEU A 136 -23.99 -8.47 26.63
N VAL A 137 -23.58 -7.25 26.27
CA VAL A 137 -23.93 -6.03 27.05
C VAL A 137 -25.41 -5.70 26.90
N GLU A 138 -25.96 -5.87 25.70
CA GLU A 138 -27.39 -5.67 25.44
C GLU A 138 -28.25 -6.65 26.24
N GLN A 139 -27.93 -7.95 26.19
CA GLN A 139 -28.57 -8.99 26.98
C GLN A 139 -28.50 -8.67 28.48
N GLU A 140 -27.33 -8.24 28.98
CA GLU A 140 -27.19 -7.85 30.38
C GLU A 140 -28.09 -6.67 30.76
N ILE A 141 -28.21 -5.64 29.92
CA ILE A 141 -29.14 -4.53 30.16
C ILE A 141 -30.57 -5.06 30.23
N ASP A 142 -30.96 -5.94 29.31
CA ASP A 142 -32.31 -6.52 29.27
C ASP A 142 -32.62 -7.33 30.54
N THR A 143 -31.69 -8.19 30.96
CA THR A 143 -31.84 -9.01 32.17
C THR A 143 -31.90 -8.16 33.43
N ILE A 144 -31.00 -7.18 33.59
CA ILE A 144 -31.03 -6.24 34.72
C ILE A 144 -32.36 -5.48 34.74
N TRP A 145 -32.82 -5.00 33.59
CA TRP A 145 -34.09 -4.25 33.50
C TRP A 145 -35.28 -5.11 33.91
N CYS A 146 -35.32 -6.36 33.46
CA CYS A 146 -36.36 -7.32 33.82
C CYS A 146 -36.40 -7.59 35.33
N LYS A 147 -35.24 -7.81 35.96
CA LYS A 147 -35.14 -8.06 37.41
C LYS A 147 -35.45 -6.84 38.27
N GLN A 148 -35.14 -5.63 37.79
CA GLN A 148 -35.25 -4.40 38.59
C GLN A 148 -36.56 -3.63 38.40
N SER A 149 -37.20 -3.72 37.23
CA SER A 149 -38.45 -2.99 36.93
C SER A 149 -39.62 -3.27 37.87
N PRO A 150 -39.82 -4.49 38.44
CA PRO A 150 -40.86 -4.71 39.44
C PRO A 150 -40.67 -3.91 40.75
N HIS A 151 -39.44 -3.46 41.02
CA HIS A 151 -39.08 -2.76 42.26
C HIS A 151 -38.88 -1.25 42.05
N LEU A 152 -38.77 -0.79 40.80
CA LEU A 152 -38.45 0.58 40.45
C LEU A 152 -39.42 1.09 39.37
N PRO A 153 -40.55 1.72 39.76
CA PRO A 153 -41.61 2.16 38.85
C PRO A 153 -41.16 3.11 37.73
N GLN A 154 -40.05 3.83 37.93
CA GLN A 154 -39.47 4.72 36.92
C GLN A 154 -38.84 4.00 35.72
N LEU A 155 -38.64 2.68 35.79
CA LEU A 155 -38.03 1.87 34.74
C LEU A 155 -39.03 1.49 33.63
N SER A 156 -39.38 2.46 32.79
CA SER A 156 -40.25 2.25 31.63
C SER A 156 -39.52 1.70 30.39
N ASP A 157 -40.26 1.10 29.46
CA ASP A 157 -39.72 0.62 28.18
C ASP A 157 -39.17 1.76 27.31
N SER A 158 -39.79 2.94 27.37
CA SER A 158 -39.30 4.12 26.65
C SER A 158 -37.94 4.58 27.17
N LEU A 159 -37.74 4.55 28.50
CA LEU A 159 -36.46 4.82 29.13
C LEU A 159 -35.42 3.75 28.78
N LYS A 160 -35.81 2.47 28.80
CA LYS A 160 -34.96 1.34 28.39
C LYS A 160 -34.44 1.53 26.97
N ALA A 161 -35.34 1.82 26.02
CA ALA A 161 -34.99 2.06 24.62
C ALA A 161 -34.04 3.26 24.47
N ARG A 162 -34.29 4.35 25.20
CA ARG A 162 -33.41 5.53 25.21
C ARG A 162 -32.01 5.20 25.75
N ILE A 163 -31.92 4.44 26.85
CA ILE A 163 -30.63 4.03 27.43
C ILE A 163 -29.88 3.09 26.49
N LYS A 164 -30.55 2.09 25.90
CA LYS A 164 -29.98 1.22 24.88
C LYS A 164 -29.43 2.02 23.71
N ARG A 165 -30.18 3.00 23.19
CA ARG A 165 -29.72 3.88 22.10
C ARG A 165 -28.44 4.63 22.47
N ILE A 166 -28.34 5.14 23.70
CA ILE A 166 -27.16 5.88 24.18
C ILE A 166 -25.94 4.96 24.33
N ILE A 167 -26.12 3.80 24.98
CA ILE A 167 -25.01 2.88 25.29
C ILE A 167 -24.56 2.14 24.02
N LEU A 168 -25.51 1.53 23.31
CA LEU A 168 -25.23 0.61 22.21
C LEU A 168 -25.07 1.33 20.86
N GLY A 169 -25.55 2.56 20.76
CA GLY A 169 -25.52 3.38 19.54
C GLY A 169 -24.10 3.64 19.01
N GLN A 170 -23.95 3.50 17.71
CA GLN A 170 -22.75 3.87 16.95
C GLN A 170 -23.17 4.60 15.68
N ARG A 171 -22.34 5.56 15.24
CA ARG A 171 -22.59 6.21 13.93
C ARG A 171 -22.43 5.17 12.82
N PRO A 172 -23.26 5.19 11.77
CA PRO A 172 -23.05 4.35 10.61
C PRO A 172 -21.68 4.64 9.98
N LEU A 173 -21.03 3.62 9.43
CA LEU A 173 -19.80 3.80 8.68
C LEU A 173 -20.10 4.57 7.39
N LYS A 174 -19.19 5.44 6.98
CA LYS A 174 -19.30 6.11 5.67
C LYS A 174 -19.07 5.08 4.57
N LYS A 175 -20.03 4.96 3.65
CA LYS A 175 -19.88 4.18 2.42
C LYS A 175 -18.71 4.74 1.59
N PRO A 176 -17.80 3.90 1.07
CA PRO A 176 -16.75 4.35 0.16
C PRO A 176 -17.35 5.04 -1.08
N LEU A 177 -16.74 6.15 -1.51
CA LEU A 177 -17.20 6.85 -2.71
C LEU A 177 -16.85 6.06 -3.98
N VAL A 178 -17.81 5.99 -4.89
CA VAL A 178 -17.67 5.29 -6.17
C VAL A 178 -17.12 6.26 -7.24
N GLY A 179 -16.16 5.78 -8.02
CA GLY A 179 -15.61 6.51 -9.16
C GLY A 179 -16.57 6.57 -10.35
N ASN A 180 -16.25 7.41 -11.33
CA ASN A 180 -17.12 7.62 -12.49
C ASN A 180 -16.88 6.56 -13.57
N CYS A 181 -17.91 6.31 -14.40
CA CYS A 181 -17.85 5.42 -15.55
C CYS A 181 -16.77 5.87 -16.53
N THR A 182 -16.12 4.89 -17.17
CA THR A 182 -15.05 5.15 -18.16
C THR A 182 -15.56 5.88 -19.39
N PHE A 183 -16.74 5.50 -19.90
CA PHE A 183 -17.32 6.06 -21.13
C PHE A 183 -18.27 7.23 -20.88
N ASN A 184 -18.90 7.28 -19.70
CA ASN A 184 -19.81 8.35 -19.30
C ASN A 184 -19.36 8.95 -17.96
N PRO A 185 -18.49 9.97 -17.95
CA PRO A 185 -17.98 10.55 -16.70
C PRO A 185 -19.04 11.18 -15.79
N LYS A 186 -20.28 11.37 -16.26
CA LYS A 186 -21.41 11.88 -15.47
C LYS A 186 -22.09 10.79 -14.63
N GLU A 187 -21.83 9.52 -14.93
CA GLU A 187 -22.43 8.36 -14.28
C GLU A 187 -21.43 7.67 -13.34
N LYS A 188 -21.92 7.02 -12.28
CA LYS A 188 -21.10 6.18 -11.40
C LYS A 188 -20.86 4.81 -12.02
N ARG A 189 -19.76 4.17 -11.61
CA ARG A 189 -19.49 2.77 -12.01
C ARG A 189 -20.56 1.85 -11.45
N ALA A 190 -20.95 0.86 -12.24
CA ALA A 190 -21.93 -0.14 -11.86
C ALA A 190 -21.38 -1.09 -10.77
N PRO A 191 -22.20 -1.49 -9.78
CA PRO A 191 -21.86 -2.54 -8.83
C PRO A 191 -21.57 -3.87 -9.52
N ARG A 192 -20.60 -4.63 -9.01
CA ARG A 192 -20.28 -5.96 -9.55
C ARG A 192 -21.42 -6.97 -9.35
N ALA A 193 -22.26 -6.75 -8.33
CA ALA A 193 -23.41 -7.60 -8.07
C ALA A 193 -24.54 -7.43 -9.09
N LEU A 194 -24.59 -6.35 -9.89
CA LEU A 194 -25.67 -6.20 -10.87
C LEU A 194 -25.70 -7.38 -11.85
N PRO A 195 -26.87 -8.01 -12.09
CA PRO A 195 -27.04 -9.06 -13.10
C PRO A 195 -26.50 -8.64 -14.46
N LEU A 196 -26.73 -7.39 -14.87
CA LEU A 196 -26.15 -6.82 -16.08
C LEU A 196 -24.61 -6.86 -16.10
N PHE A 197 -23.97 -6.54 -14.97
CA PHE A 197 -22.52 -6.61 -14.85
C PHE A 197 -22.02 -8.07 -14.90
N GLN A 198 -22.72 -8.99 -14.23
CA GLN A 198 -22.39 -10.43 -14.30
C GLN A 198 -22.52 -10.94 -15.73
N ARG A 199 -23.58 -10.57 -16.46
CA ARG A 199 -23.77 -10.93 -17.85
C ARG A 199 -22.65 -10.40 -18.75
N TYR A 200 -22.32 -9.12 -18.65
CA TYR A 200 -21.17 -8.51 -19.32
C TYR A 200 -19.86 -9.26 -19.03
N ARG A 201 -19.59 -9.58 -17.76
CA ARG A 201 -18.39 -10.32 -17.36
C ARG A 201 -18.34 -11.69 -18.01
N LEU A 202 -19.43 -12.45 -17.99
CA LEU A 202 -19.48 -13.79 -18.57
C LEU A 202 -19.29 -13.76 -20.09
N LEU A 203 -19.95 -12.84 -20.80
CA LEU A 203 -19.78 -12.66 -22.25
C LEU A 203 -18.33 -12.32 -22.61
N THR A 204 -17.72 -11.39 -21.88
CA THR A 204 -16.33 -10.99 -22.13
C THR A 204 -15.31 -12.06 -21.73
N GLU A 205 -15.47 -12.74 -20.59
CA GLU A 205 -14.57 -13.84 -20.20
C GLU A 205 -14.63 -15.00 -21.19
N THR A 206 -15.83 -15.37 -21.66
CA THR A 206 -16.00 -16.47 -22.63
C THR A 206 -15.55 -16.10 -24.04
N ALA A 207 -15.78 -14.87 -24.49
CA ALA A 207 -15.26 -14.39 -25.78
C ALA A 207 -13.72 -14.35 -25.84
N ASN A 208 -13.07 -14.22 -24.68
CA ASN A 208 -11.61 -14.23 -24.54
C ASN A 208 -11.01 -15.64 -24.34
N LEU A 209 -11.83 -16.69 -24.18
CA LEU A 209 -11.34 -18.06 -24.14
C LEU A 209 -10.78 -18.45 -25.50
N ARG A 210 -9.62 -19.11 -25.49
CA ARG A 210 -9.02 -19.75 -26.66
C ARG A 210 -8.79 -21.22 -26.35
N VAL A 211 -9.09 -22.09 -27.31
CA VAL A 211 -8.82 -23.52 -27.24
C VAL A 211 -7.43 -23.78 -27.80
N GLU A 212 -6.62 -24.49 -27.02
CA GLU A 212 -5.26 -24.92 -27.34
C GLU A 212 -5.25 -26.43 -27.57
N GLU A 213 -4.85 -26.82 -28.77
CA GLU A 213 -4.66 -28.22 -29.14
C GLU A 213 -3.21 -28.44 -29.59
N ALA A 214 -2.67 -29.63 -29.35
CA ALA A 214 -1.29 -29.93 -29.75
C ALA A 214 -1.15 -29.87 -31.28
N GLY A 215 -0.16 -29.14 -31.78
CA GLY A 215 0.10 -29.01 -33.22
C GLY A 215 -0.84 -28.09 -34.00
N ARG A 216 -1.83 -27.44 -33.36
CA ARG A 216 -2.78 -26.51 -34.01
C ARG A 216 -2.65 -25.07 -33.48
N PRO A 217 -3.05 -24.05 -34.26
CA PRO A 217 -3.11 -22.66 -33.77
C PRO A 217 -4.16 -22.51 -32.64
N GLU A 218 -4.02 -21.47 -31.83
CA GLU A 218 -5.05 -21.14 -30.83
C GLU A 218 -6.29 -20.59 -31.54
N ARG A 219 -7.43 -21.24 -31.32
CA ARG A 219 -8.71 -20.82 -31.92
C ARG A 219 -9.69 -20.25 -30.89
N PRO A 220 -10.59 -19.33 -31.28
CA PRO A 220 -11.70 -18.92 -30.42
C PRO A 220 -12.72 -20.04 -30.23
N LEU A 221 -13.65 -19.81 -29.31
CA LEU A 221 -14.88 -20.60 -29.23
C LEU A 221 -15.81 -20.22 -30.39
N SER A 222 -16.53 -21.18 -30.94
CA SER A 222 -17.70 -20.86 -31.78
C SER A 222 -18.83 -20.29 -30.92
N ASN A 223 -19.78 -19.59 -31.54
CA ASN A 223 -20.95 -19.07 -30.82
C ASN A 223 -21.73 -20.15 -30.08
N ASP A 224 -21.89 -21.35 -30.67
CA ASP A 224 -22.60 -22.44 -30.01
C ASP A 224 -21.81 -23.00 -28.82
N GLN A 225 -20.49 -23.09 -28.94
CA GLN A 225 -19.62 -23.46 -27.81
C GLN A 225 -19.72 -22.42 -26.69
N GLN A 226 -19.75 -21.13 -27.03
CA GLN A 226 -19.92 -20.06 -26.05
C GLN A 226 -21.28 -20.16 -25.35
N ARG A 227 -22.37 -20.36 -26.09
CA ARG A 227 -23.73 -20.53 -25.52
C ARG A 227 -23.80 -21.70 -24.54
N LEU A 228 -23.17 -22.83 -24.85
CA LEU A 228 -23.08 -23.99 -23.95
C LEU A 228 -22.35 -23.63 -22.64
N ILE A 229 -21.20 -22.95 -22.73
CA ILE A 229 -20.45 -22.53 -21.53
C ILE A 229 -21.25 -21.49 -20.73
N LEU A 230 -21.87 -20.51 -21.39
CA LEU A 230 -22.73 -19.53 -20.72
C LEU A 230 -23.88 -20.20 -19.99
N GLY A 231 -24.50 -21.24 -20.56
CA GLY A 231 -25.52 -22.05 -19.89
C GLY A 231 -25.01 -22.75 -18.63
N LEU A 232 -23.79 -23.30 -18.67
CA LEU A 232 -23.14 -23.89 -17.49
C LEU A 232 -22.84 -22.84 -16.41
N LEU A 233 -22.21 -21.72 -16.80
CA LEU A 233 -21.85 -20.63 -15.88
C LEU A 233 -23.07 -19.96 -15.27
N SER A 234 -24.18 -19.92 -16.02
CA SER A 234 -25.42 -19.38 -15.51
C SER A 234 -26.05 -20.30 -14.48
N THR A 235 -25.92 -21.62 -14.58
CA THR A 235 -26.68 -22.60 -13.76
C THR A 235 -25.95 -23.12 -12.53
N ARG A 236 -24.61 -23.11 -12.53
CA ARG A 236 -23.78 -23.63 -11.43
C ARG A 236 -23.70 -22.65 -10.26
N SER A 237 -23.58 -23.19 -9.06
CA SER A 237 -23.42 -22.41 -7.82
C SER A 237 -21.97 -22.20 -7.38
N GLY A 238 -21.03 -22.94 -7.98
CA GLY A 238 -19.59 -22.85 -7.71
C GLY A 238 -18.79 -22.71 -9.00
N GLU A 239 -17.49 -22.44 -8.85
CA GLU A 239 -16.53 -22.34 -9.97
C GLU A 239 -16.71 -23.52 -10.93
N VAL A 240 -16.85 -23.21 -12.22
CA VAL A 240 -16.95 -24.23 -13.26
C VAL A 240 -15.54 -24.52 -13.74
N SER A 241 -15.06 -25.72 -13.46
CA SER A 241 -13.70 -26.12 -13.85
C SER A 241 -13.53 -26.16 -15.37
N PHE A 242 -12.33 -25.88 -15.83
CA PHE A 242 -11.99 -26.04 -17.25
C PHE A 242 -12.19 -27.47 -17.75
N GLU A 243 -11.98 -28.46 -16.87
CA GLU A 243 -12.30 -29.86 -17.15
C GLU A 243 -13.79 -30.06 -17.46
N ALA A 244 -14.68 -29.48 -16.66
CA ALA A 244 -16.12 -29.56 -16.90
C ALA A 244 -16.52 -28.87 -18.21
N MET A 245 -15.88 -27.76 -18.56
CA MET A 245 -16.10 -27.06 -19.83
C MET A 245 -15.62 -27.92 -21.02
N ARG A 246 -14.42 -28.50 -20.96
CA ARG A 246 -13.91 -29.40 -22.02
C ARG A 246 -14.86 -30.56 -22.27
N LYS A 247 -15.36 -31.18 -21.20
CA LYS A 247 -16.34 -32.28 -21.28
C LYS A 247 -17.64 -31.84 -21.95
N ALA A 248 -18.15 -30.66 -21.61
CA ALA A 248 -19.38 -30.14 -22.21
C ALA A 248 -19.21 -29.76 -23.69
N LEU A 249 -18.04 -29.25 -24.06
CA LEU A 249 -17.69 -28.91 -25.44
C LEU A 249 -17.24 -30.12 -26.28
N LYS A 250 -17.03 -31.28 -25.66
CA LYS A 250 -16.48 -32.50 -26.28
C LYS A 250 -15.12 -32.26 -26.95
N LEU A 251 -14.25 -31.49 -26.29
CA LEU A 251 -12.90 -31.22 -26.79
C LEU A 251 -12.01 -32.47 -26.70
N PRO A 252 -11.04 -32.64 -27.63
CA PRO A 252 -10.15 -33.79 -27.65
C PRO A 252 -9.26 -33.89 -26.40
N GLU A 253 -8.78 -35.11 -26.11
CA GLU A 253 -7.88 -35.36 -24.99
C GLU A 253 -6.55 -34.60 -25.19
N GLY A 254 -6.11 -33.85 -24.17
CA GLY A 254 -4.95 -32.96 -24.25
C GLY A 254 -5.26 -31.52 -24.68
N ALA A 255 -6.51 -31.20 -25.05
CA ALA A 255 -6.93 -29.81 -25.26
C ALA A 255 -6.92 -29.02 -23.93
N ALA A 256 -6.56 -27.74 -23.98
CA ALA A 256 -6.57 -26.82 -22.84
C ALA A 256 -7.11 -25.45 -23.23
N PHE A 257 -7.46 -24.62 -22.25
CA PHE A 257 -7.79 -23.21 -22.45
C PHE A 257 -6.59 -22.31 -22.14
N ASN A 258 -6.46 -21.21 -22.88
CA ASN A 258 -5.42 -20.19 -22.67
C ASN A 258 -5.26 -19.70 -21.23
N LEU A 259 -6.36 -19.62 -20.48
CA LEU A 259 -6.35 -19.17 -19.08
C LEU A 259 -5.76 -20.19 -18.09
N GLU A 260 -5.63 -21.47 -18.46
CA GLU A 260 -4.99 -22.50 -17.63
C GLU A 260 -3.49 -22.25 -17.45
N ARG A 261 -2.84 -21.62 -18.44
CA ARG A 261 -1.42 -21.20 -18.36
C ARG A 261 -1.14 -20.25 -17.19
N GLY A 262 -2.14 -19.44 -16.84
CA GLY A 262 -2.07 -18.51 -15.70
C GLY A 262 -2.28 -19.18 -14.35
N GLY A 263 -2.52 -20.49 -14.30
CA GLY A 263 -2.85 -21.24 -13.09
C GLY A 263 -4.31 -21.12 -12.65
N ARG A 264 -5.21 -20.57 -13.48
CA ARG A 264 -6.66 -20.63 -13.21
C ARG A 264 -7.15 -22.07 -13.38
N LYS A 265 -8.10 -22.49 -12.53
CA LYS A 265 -8.70 -23.84 -12.57
C LYS A 265 -10.08 -23.87 -13.24
N GLY A 266 -10.71 -22.71 -13.36
CA GLY A 266 -12.00 -22.55 -14.01
C GLY A 266 -12.40 -21.09 -14.13
N LEU A 267 -13.70 -20.88 -14.38
CA LEU A 267 -14.34 -19.58 -14.37
C LEU A 267 -15.43 -19.53 -13.30
N ASP A 268 -15.55 -18.37 -12.67
CA ASP A 268 -16.62 -18.11 -11.70
C ASP A 268 -17.98 -18.07 -12.41
N PRO A 269 -19.02 -18.74 -11.87
CA PRO A 269 -20.37 -18.70 -12.43
C PRO A 269 -20.96 -17.29 -12.31
N ASP A 270 -22.19 -17.07 -12.76
CA ASP A 270 -22.94 -15.87 -12.36
C ASP A 270 -23.06 -15.83 -10.84
N LEU A 271 -22.22 -15.02 -10.19
CA LEU A 271 -22.09 -15.01 -8.73
C LEU A 271 -23.35 -14.47 -8.06
N THR A 272 -24.09 -13.59 -8.74
CA THR A 272 -25.34 -13.04 -8.22
C THR A 272 -26.46 -14.05 -8.34
N ALA A 273 -26.62 -14.68 -9.51
CA ALA A 273 -27.63 -15.71 -9.71
C ALA A 273 -27.34 -16.96 -8.88
N ALA A 274 -26.07 -17.39 -8.75
CA ALA A 274 -25.67 -18.49 -7.88
C ALA A 274 -26.12 -18.31 -6.43
N LYS A 275 -26.17 -17.05 -5.97
CA LYS A 275 -26.66 -16.69 -4.64
C LYS A 275 -28.18 -16.57 -4.60
N LEU A 276 -28.77 -15.68 -5.40
CA LEU A 276 -30.19 -15.35 -5.31
C LEU A 276 -31.10 -16.50 -5.74
N ALA A 277 -30.64 -17.38 -6.63
CA ALA A 277 -31.37 -18.60 -7.01
C ALA A 277 -31.31 -19.72 -5.95
N HIS A 278 -30.71 -19.49 -4.78
CA HIS A 278 -30.74 -20.46 -3.69
C HIS A 278 -32.17 -20.72 -3.22
N LYS A 279 -32.48 -21.97 -2.83
CA LYS A 279 -33.83 -22.40 -2.43
C LYS A 279 -34.43 -21.58 -1.28
N ASP A 280 -33.59 -21.11 -0.36
CA ASP A 280 -34.01 -20.32 0.80
C ASP A 280 -34.18 -18.82 0.47
N LEU A 281 -33.79 -18.39 -0.74
CA LEU A 281 -33.92 -17.03 -1.26
C LEU A 281 -35.03 -16.96 -2.32
N PHE A 282 -34.72 -16.76 -3.61
CA PHE A 282 -35.73 -16.78 -4.68
C PHE A 282 -35.93 -18.17 -5.30
N GLY A 283 -34.98 -19.09 -5.14
CA GLY A 283 -35.06 -20.43 -5.76
C GLY A 283 -35.14 -20.36 -7.28
N LYS A 284 -35.98 -21.21 -7.88
CA LYS A 284 -36.16 -21.25 -9.35
C LYS A 284 -36.75 -19.95 -9.92
N ALA A 285 -37.53 -19.21 -9.13
CA ALA A 285 -38.19 -17.97 -9.57
C ALA A 285 -37.20 -16.88 -9.96
N TRP A 286 -35.98 -16.87 -9.40
CA TRP A 286 -34.95 -15.91 -9.79
C TRP A 286 -34.71 -15.91 -11.30
N ARG A 287 -34.65 -17.11 -11.89
CA ARG A 287 -34.31 -17.31 -13.30
C ARG A 287 -35.48 -17.06 -14.25
N SER A 288 -36.71 -16.93 -13.74
CA SER A 288 -37.87 -16.57 -14.57
C SER A 288 -38.05 -15.06 -14.70
N PHE A 289 -37.41 -14.26 -13.83
CA PHE A 289 -37.39 -12.81 -14.00
C PHE A 289 -36.55 -12.41 -15.20
N ASP A 290 -37.02 -11.40 -15.93
CA ASP A 290 -36.22 -10.76 -16.97
C ASP A 290 -35.05 -9.97 -16.38
N MET A 291 -34.11 -9.57 -17.25
CA MET A 291 -32.90 -8.86 -16.84
C MET A 291 -33.21 -7.52 -16.16
N ALA A 292 -34.27 -6.82 -16.57
CA ALA A 292 -34.65 -5.53 -16.01
C ALA A 292 -35.13 -5.69 -14.56
N LYS A 293 -35.99 -6.67 -14.29
CA LYS A 293 -36.47 -6.99 -12.95
C LYS A 293 -35.35 -7.52 -12.06
N GLN A 294 -34.48 -8.38 -12.58
CA GLN A 294 -33.30 -8.85 -11.82
C GLN A 294 -32.40 -7.68 -11.41
N ASN A 295 -32.15 -6.73 -12.32
CA ASN A 295 -31.36 -5.54 -12.02
C ASN A 295 -32.04 -4.63 -10.98
N ASP A 296 -33.35 -4.37 -11.10
CA ASP A 296 -34.10 -3.54 -10.13
C ASP A 296 -34.04 -4.13 -8.73
N ILE A 297 -34.26 -5.46 -8.60
CA ILE A 297 -34.14 -6.16 -7.32
C ILE A 297 -32.75 -5.95 -6.71
N VAL A 298 -31.69 -6.20 -7.47
CA VAL A 298 -30.31 -6.06 -6.94
C VAL A 298 -29.95 -4.62 -6.67
N HIS A 299 -30.38 -3.67 -7.51
CA HIS A 299 -30.16 -2.26 -7.29
C HIS A 299 -30.79 -1.80 -5.96
N ARG A 300 -32.05 -2.16 -5.71
CA ARG A 300 -32.74 -1.85 -4.45
C ARG A 300 -32.07 -2.50 -3.24
N LEU A 301 -31.67 -3.78 -3.35
CA LEU A 301 -30.90 -4.46 -2.30
C LEU A 301 -29.58 -3.75 -1.94
N LEU A 302 -28.98 -3.00 -2.87
CA LEU A 302 -27.71 -2.31 -2.63
C LEU A 302 -27.89 -0.85 -2.20
N THR A 303 -29.03 -0.22 -2.50
CA THR A 303 -29.20 1.24 -2.42
C THR A 303 -30.34 1.69 -1.51
N GLU A 304 -31.39 0.90 -1.32
CA GLU A 304 -32.51 1.26 -0.46
C GLU A 304 -32.07 1.27 1.00
N GLU A 305 -32.32 2.37 1.70
CA GLU A 305 -31.93 2.55 3.10
C GLU A 305 -33.09 2.29 4.06
N ASP A 306 -34.33 2.33 3.56
CA ASP A 306 -35.54 2.04 4.32
C ASP A 306 -35.90 0.54 4.21
N GLU A 307 -35.58 -0.21 5.26
CA GLU A 307 -35.79 -1.65 5.32
C GLU A 307 -37.26 -2.04 5.14
N ALA A 308 -38.19 -1.28 5.70
CA ALA A 308 -39.62 -1.58 5.58
C ALA A 308 -40.07 -1.50 4.11
N LYS A 309 -39.67 -0.44 3.40
CA LYS A 309 -39.98 -0.29 1.97
C LYS A 309 -39.36 -1.38 1.11
N LEU A 310 -38.15 -1.82 1.46
CA LEU A 310 -37.48 -2.92 0.75
C LEU A 310 -38.22 -4.25 0.99
N LEU A 311 -38.65 -4.53 2.22
CA LEU A 311 -39.41 -5.73 2.55
C LEU A 311 -40.79 -5.73 1.90
N ASP A 312 -41.48 -4.59 1.85
CA ASP A 312 -42.77 -4.45 1.15
C ASP A 312 -42.60 -4.75 -0.34
N PHE A 313 -41.61 -4.15 -1.01
CA PHE A 313 -41.28 -4.45 -2.41
C PHE A 313 -40.95 -5.94 -2.65
N LEU A 314 -40.19 -6.56 -1.74
CA LEU A 314 -39.82 -7.97 -1.88
C LEU A 314 -41.04 -8.91 -1.71
N GLN A 315 -42.04 -8.50 -0.94
CA GLN A 315 -43.27 -9.27 -0.75
C GLN A 315 -44.26 -9.02 -1.89
N ASP A 316 -44.58 -7.76 -2.15
CA ASP A 316 -45.67 -7.36 -3.06
C ASP A 316 -45.26 -7.49 -4.52
N ASP A 317 -44.10 -6.92 -4.90
CA ASP A 317 -43.64 -6.89 -6.29
C ASP A 317 -42.82 -8.11 -6.70
N CYS A 318 -42.33 -8.89 -5.74
CA CYS A 318 -41.47 -10.04 -5.98
C CYS A 318 -42.06 -11.37 -5.50
N GLY A 319 -43.21 -11.35 -4.81
CA GLY A 319 -43.98 -12.53 -4.42
C GLY A 319 -43.29 -13.41 -3.37
N LEU A 320 -42.44 -12.83 -2.51
CA LEU A 320 -41.80 -13.57 -1.42
C LEU A 320 -42.67 -13.57 -0.17
N SER A 321 -42.63 -14.65 0.61
CA SER A 321 -43.13 -14.65 1.99
C SER A 321 -42.26 -13.76 2.88
N ALA A 322 -42.80 -13.18 3.94
CA ALA A 322 -42.07 -12.34 4.90
C ALA A 322 -40.70 -12.91 5.31
N ASP A 323 -40.64 -14.17 5.75
CA ASP A 323 -39.40 -14.86 6.15
C ASP A 323 -38.37 -15.00 5.00
N ARG A 324 -38.82 -15.14 3.75
CA ARG A 324 -37.91 -15.17 2.57
C ARG A 324 -37.47 -13.77 2.18
N ALA A 325 -38.35 -12.78 2.30
CA ALA A 325 -38.03 -11.38 2.05
C ALA A 325 -36.93 -10.89 3.01
N GLU A 326 -37.01 -11.24 4.30
CA GLU A 326 -35.95 -10.96 5.27
C GLU A 326 -34.62 -11.62 4.88
N ARG A 327 -34.63 -12.92 4.56
CA ARG A 327 -33.41 -13.61 4.11
C ARG A 327 -32.81 -13.01 2.83
N VAL A 328 -33.64 -12.51 1.91
CA VAL A 328 -33.21 -11.84 0.68
C VAL A 328 -32.66 -10.45 0.97
N ASN A 329 -33.30 -9.68 1.83
CA ASN A 329 -32.76 -8.42 2.36
C ASN A 329 -31.36 -8.67 2.95
N GLU A 330 -31.16 -9.76 3.68
CA GLU A 330 -29.86 -10.13 4.24
C GLU A 330 -28.83 -10.65 3.20
N ALA A 331 -29.20 -10.90 1.94
CA ALA A 331 -28.31 -11.53 0.96
C ALA A 331 -27.15 -10.61 0.50
N HIS A 332 -27.31 -9.29 0.60
CA HIS A 332 -26.25 -8.32 0.37
C HIS A 332 -25.40 -8.08 1.63
N LEU A 333 -25.85 -8.57 2.79
CA LEU A 333 -25.16 -8.43 4.07
C LEU A 333 -24.16 -9.60 4.29
N PRO A 334 -22.99 -9.35 4.91
CA PRO A 334 -22.06 -10.41 5.28
C PRO A 334 -22.60 -11.31 6.42
N SER A 335 -23.30 -12.39 6.02
CA SER A 335 -23.69 -13.56 6.81
C SER A 335 -24.59 -13.31 8.02
N VAL A 336 -25.89 -13.11 7.81
CA VAL A 336 -26.89 -13.47 8.82
C VAL A 336 -27.31 -14.95 8.58
N HIS A 337 -27.64 -15.68 9.64
CA HIS A 337 -28.16 -17.07 9.58
C HIS A 337 -27.24 -18.17 8.99
N GLY A 338 -25.91 -18.03 9.08
CA GLY A 338 -24.98 -19.13 8.75
C GLY A 338 -24.70 -19.35 7.26
N HIS A 339 -25.27 -18.53 6.37
CA HIS A 339 -24.98 -18.60 4.94
C HIS A 339 -23.69 -17.82 4.60
N LYS A 340 -22.62 -18.55 4.27
CA LYS A 340 -21.23 -18.05 4.09
C LYS A 340 -20.93 -17.32 2.76
N ALA A 341 -21.92 -16.86 2.00
CA ALA A 341 -21.67 -16.16 0.73
C ALA A 341 -22.65 -14.99 0.52
N HIS A 342 -22.14 -13.76 0.58
CA HIS A 342 -22.80 -12.49 0.21
C HIS A 342 -22.73 -12.22 -1.30
N LEU A 343 -23.57 -11.29 -1.79
CA LEU A 343 -23.47 -10.75 -3.16
C LEU A 343 -22.06 -10.22 -3.48
N PRO A 344 -21.63 -10.22 -4.76
CA PRO A 344 -20.33 -9.70 -5.17
C PRO A 344 -20.11 -8.25 -4.75
N SER A 345 -19.05 -7.99 -3.97
CA SER A 345 -18.72 -6.64 -3.51
C SER A 345 -17.93 -5.83 -4.55
N GLY A 346 -17.99 -4.50 -4.42
CA GLY A 346 -17.25 -3.57 -5.26
C GLY A 346 -17.94 -3.20 -6.57
N HIS A 347 -17.22 -2.46 -7.42
CA HIS A 347 -17.75 -1.89 -8.67
C HIS A 347 -16.86 -2.25 -9.86
N GLY A 348 -17.45 -2.24 -11.05
CA GLY A 348 -16.75 -2.33 -12.33
C GLY A 348 -16.01 -1.04 -12.70
N HIS A 349 -15.60 -0.91 -13.95
CA HIS A 349 -15.05 0.34 -14.52
C HIS A 349 -16.03 1.05 -15.47
N ILE A 350 -17.17 0.42 -15.78
CA ILE A 350 -18.21 0.89 -16.68
C ILE A 350 -19.47 1.19 -15.84
N GLY A 351 -20.24 2.20 -16.24
CA GLY A 351 -21.54 2.54 -15.68
C GLY A 351 -22.65 1.67 -16.29
N GLU A 352 -23.83 1.72 -15.71
CA GLU A 352 -24.95 0.85 -16.09
C GLU A 352 -25.42 1.10 -17.52
N THR A 353 -25.50 2.37 -17.93
CA THR A 353 -25.96 2.77 -19.27
C THR A 353 -25.09 2.17 -20.38
N MET A 354 -23.77 2.25 -20.23
CA MET A 354 -22.84 1.69 -21.21
C MET A 354 -22.75 0.16 -21.11
N LEU A 355 -22.92 -0.42 -19.92
CA LEU A 355 -22.99 -1.87 -19.77
C LEU A 355 -24.18 -2.46 -20.53
N ALA A 356 -25.34 -1.81 -20.49
CA ALA A 356 -26.54 -2.26 -21.20
C ALA A 356 -26.26 -2.36 -22.71
N ARG A 357 -25.72 -1.29 -23.29
CA ARG A 357 -25.33 -1.24 -24.72
C ARG A 357 -24.28 -2.29 -25.08
N LEU A 358 -23.29 -2.50 -24.20
CA LEU A 358 -22.24 -3.50 -24.45
C LEU A 358 -22.77 -4.92 -24.40
N VAL A 359 -23.66 -5.25 -23.45
CA VAL A 359 -24.28 -6.57 -23.39
C VAL A 359 -25.09 -6.83 -24.65
N GLU A 360 -25.91 -5.87 -25.08
CA GLU A 360 -26.70 -5.99 -26.32
C GLU A 360 -25.81 -6.24 -27.55
N VAL A 361 -24.71 -5.49 -27.69
CA VAL A 361 -23.78 -5.66 -28.81
C VAL A 361 -23.06 -7.01 -28.75
N LEU A 362 -22.57 -7.41 -27.58
CA LEU A 362 -21.86 -8.69 -27.38
C LEU A 362 -22.76 -9.91 -27.63
N GLU A 363 -24.07 -9.82 -27.36
CA GLU A 363 -25.01 -10.93 -27.55
C GLU A 363 -25.47 -11.09 -29.00
N ASN A 364 -25.60 -9.98 -29.73
CA ASN A 364 -26.26 -9.95 -31.04
C ASN A 364 -25.28 -9.87 -32.22
N ASN A 365 -23.98 -9.86 -31.97
CA ASN A 365 -22.96 -9.74 -33.01
C ASN A 365 -21.94 -10.87 -32.95
N THR A 366 -21.44 -11.24 -34.11
CA THR A 366 -20.46 -12.31 -34.30
C THR A 366 -19.34 -11.83 -35.21
N GLN A 367 -18.26 -12.58 -35.24
CA GLN A 367 -17.17 -12.41 -36.19
C GLN A 367 -16.73 -13.76 -36.73
N ASP A 368 -16.22 -13.78 -37.94
CA ASP A 368 -15.63 -14.97 -38.53
C ASP A 368 -14.13 -15.00 -38.23
N TRP A 369 -13.66 -16.14 -37.74
CA TRP A 369 -12.26 -16.43 -37.54
C TRP A 369 -11.85 -17.55 -38.50
N GLU A 370 -10.85 -17.30 -39.32
CA GLU A 370 -10.31 -18.29 -40.26
C GLU A 370 -9.07 -18.96 -39.66
N ASP A 371 -9.05 -20.30 -39.66
CA ASP A 371 -7.91 -21.08 -39.21
C ASP A 371 -6.75 -20.90 -40.19
N PRO A 372 -5.59 -20.37 -39.74
CA PRO A 372 -4.51 -19.99 -40.64
C PRO A 372 -3.79 -21.18 -41.30
N GLN A 373 -4.02 -22.41 -40.84
CA GLN A 373 -3.42 -23.62 -41.43
C GLN A 373 -4.37 -24.37 -42.36
N SER A 374 -5.65 -24.46 -41.97
CA SER A 374 -6.66 -25.26 -42.68
C SER A 374 -7.63 -24.44 -43.52
N GLY A 375 -7.72 -23.12 -43.32
CA GLY A 375 -8.73 -22.25 -43.93
C GLY A 375 -10.13 -22.45 -43.37
N GLU A 376 -10.30 -23.21 -42.28
CA GLU A 376 -11.59 -23.46 -41.65
C GLU A 376 -12.14 -22.17 -41.02
N ILE A 377 -13.38 -21.78 -41.37
CA ILE A 377 -14.02 -20.59 -40.80
C ILE A 377 -14.89 -20.98 -39.60
N ILE A 378 -14.65 -20.31 -38.46
CA ILE A 378 -15.41 -20.42 -37.22
C ILE A 378 -16.11 -19.10 -36.94
N THR A 379 -17.45 -19.11 -36.92
CA THR A 379 -18.23 -17.96 -36.45
C THR A 379 -18.16 -17.86 -34.92
N ALA A 380 -17.34 -16.93 -34.44
CA ALA A 380 -16.99 -16.67 -33.06
C ALA A 380 -17.75 -15.46 -32.49
N PRO A 381 -17.84 -15.34 -31.14
CA PRO A 381 -18.34 -14.13 -30.52
C PRO A 381 -17.36 -12.97 -30.71
N ILE A 382 -17.89 -11.74 -30.80
CA ILE A 382 -17.07 -10.54 -30.84
C ILE A 382 -16.41 -10.27 -29.48
N THR A 383 -15.25 -9.63 -29.49
CA THR A 383 -14.53 -9.25 -28.28
C THR A 383 -15.03 -7.93 -27.69
N TYR A 384 -14.59 -7.60 -26.47
CA TYR A 384 -14.95 -6.33 -25.82
C TYR A 384 -14.50 -5.11 -26.63
N ASP A 385 -13.29 -5.12 -27.19
CA ASP A 385 -12.76 -4.01 -27.98
C ASP A 385 -13.56 -3.80 -29.27
N GLU A 386 -13.93 -4.87 -29.96
CA GLU A 386 -14.82 -4.86 -31.12
C GLU A 386 -16.23 -4.37 -30.78
N ALA A 387 -16.78 -4.77 -29.64
CA ALA A 387 -18.07 -4.30 -29.15
C ALA A 387 -18.04 -2.80 -28.85
N VAL A 388 -16.96 -2.32 -28.24
CA VAL A 388 -16.75 -0.89 -27.96
C VAL A 388 -16.61 -0.08 -29.25
N GLN A 389 -15.90 -0.59 -30.25
CA GLN A 389 -15.78 0.06 -31.57
C GLN A 389 -17.13 0.21 -32.27
N ARG A 390 -17.98 -0.83 -32.23
CA ARG A 390 -19.35 -0.78 -32.78
C ARG A 390 -20.26 0.22 -32.07
N LEU A 391 -19.88 0.71 -30.89
CA LEU A 391 -20.59 1.73 -30.13
C LEU A 391 -20.00 3.13 -30.32
N ASP A 392 -19.18 3.33 -31.37
CA ASP A 392 -18.45 4.57 -31.67
C ASP A 392 -17.60 5.06 -30.49
N ALA A 393 -17.06 4.12 -29.71
CA ALA A 393 -16.20 4.39 -28.58
C ALA A 393 -14.87 3.64 -28.74
N HIS A 394 -13.88 3.98 -27.91
CA HIS A 394 -12.60 3.29 -27.91
C HIS A 394 -12.27 2.73 -26.54
N HIS A 395 -11.85 1.46 -26.49
CA HIS A 395 -11.61 0.74 -25.24
C HIS A 395 -10.34 1.24 -24.51
N SER A 396 -9.41 1.83 -25.26
CA SER A 396 -8.08 2.24 -24.78
C SER A 396 -7.67 3.67 -25.16
N ASP A 397 -8.42 4.35 -26.03
CA ASP A 397 -8.07 5.65 -26.57
C ASP A 397 -9.04 6.67 -26.00
N MET A 398 -8.55 7.42 -25.03
CA MET A 398 -9.31 8.44 -24.31
C MET A 398 -8.64 9.81 -24.49
N ARG A 399 -7.98 10.00 -25.63
CA ARG A 399 -7.30 11.26 -25.96
C ARG A 399 -8.32 12.40 -26.02
N PRO A 400 -7.94 13.62 -25.59
CA PRO A 400 -8.83 14.76 -25.69
C PRO A 400 -9.06 15.17 -27.14
N ALA A 401 -10.24 15.71 -27.43
CA ALA A 401 -10.59 16.23 -28.75
C ALA A 401 -9.75 17.45 -29.17
N ALA A 402 -9.22 18.19 -28.20
CA ALA A 402 -8.38 19.37 -28.42
C ALA A 402 -7.32 19.52 -27.31
N THR A 403 -6.21 20.19 -27.65
CA THR A 403 -5.19 20.60 -26.68
C THR A 403 -5.59 21.92 -26.00
N HIS A 404 -4.91 22.22 -24.89
CA HIS A 404 -5.02 23.46 -24.13
C HIS A 404 -3.69 24.22 -24.20
N ASP A 405 -3.75 25.54 -24.05
CA ASP A 405 -2.53 26.40 -23.98
C ASP A 405 -1.69 26.10 -22.72
N ARG A 406 -2.36 25.70 -21.63
CA ARG A 406 -1.75 25.38 -20.34
C ARG A 406 -2.42 24.16 -19.76
N LEU A 407 -1.63 23.36 -19.04
CA LEU A 407 -2.09 22.12 -18.45
C LEU A 407 -3.06 22.45 -17.30
N PRO A 408 -4.37 22.09 -17.41
CA PRO A 408 -5.38 22.40 -16.40
C PRO A 408 -5.18 21.55 -15.15
N TYR A 409 -5.99 21.71 -14.09
CA TYR A 409 -5.92 20.78 -12.97
C TYR A 409 -6.34 19.37 -13.44
N TYR A 410 -5.53 18.36 -13.15
CA TYR A 410 -5.74 17.02 -13.71
C TYR A 410 -7.12 16.44 -13.37
N GLY A 411 -7.75 16.82 -12.24
CA GLY A 411 -9.05 16.30 -11.86
C GLY A 411 -10.19 16.75 -12.77
N ASP A 412 -10.04 17.87 -13.48
CA ASP A 412 -11.07 18.35 -14.41
C ASP A 412 -11.03 17.61 -15.74
N VAL A 413 -9.84 17.17 -16.15
CA VAL A 413 -9.60 16.54 -17.46
C VAL A 413 -9.46 15.03 -17.39
N LEU A 414 -9.27 14.47 -16.19
CA LEU A 414 -9.14 13.02 -15.94
C LEU A 414 -10.22 12.51 -14.97
N PRO A 415 -11.52 12.75 -15.21
CA PRO A 415 -12.60 12.45 -14.28
C PRO A 415 -12.69 10.96 -13.91
N ARG A 416 -12.25 10.05 -14.79
CA ARG A 416 -12.22 8.60 -14.55
C ARG A 416 -11.19 8.16 -13.51
N HIS A 417 -10.17 8.98 -13.26
CA HIS A 417 -9.04 8.65 -12.38
C HIS A 417 -9.14 9.28 -11.00
N VAL A 418 -10.18 10.10 -10.76
CA VAL A 418 -10.36 10.86 -9.53
C VAL A 418 -11.62 10.48 -8.79
N ILE A 419 -11.62 10.75 -7.48
CA ILE A 419 -12.82 10.67 -6.65
C ILE A 419 -13.18 12.10 -6.23
N GLN A 420 -14.40 12.50 -6.57
CA GLN A 420 -15.00 13.77 -6.16
C GLN A 420 -15.76 13.61 -4.85
N LYS A 421 -15.61 14.58 -3.95
CA LYS A 421 -16.36 14.67 -2.70
C LYS A 421 -17.37 15.82 -2.81
N PRO A 422 -18.66 15.54 -3.03
CA PRO A 422 -19.68 16.57 -3.21
C PRO A 422 -19.77 17.54 -2.02
N ASP A 423 -19.61 17.04 -0.79
CA ASP A 423 -19.70 17.82 0.44
C ASP A 423 -18.45 18.67 0.75
N ALA A 424 -17.40 18.58 -0.09
CA ALA A 424 -16.18 19.36 0.12
C ALA A 424 -16.38 20.82 -0.33
N ASN A 425 -15.53 21.72 0.18
CA ASN A 425 -15.51 23.11 -0.26
C ASN A 425 -15.32 23.17 -1.79
N LYS A 426 -16.19 23.91 -2.50
CA LYS A 426 -16.18 24.03 -3.97
C LYS A 426 -14.84 24.48 -4.57
N ALA A 427 -14.07 25.27 -3.83
CA ALA A 427 -12.73 25.71 -4.25
C ALA A 427 -11.64 24.63 -4.06
N SER A 428 -11.94 23.55 -3.34
CA SER A 428 -10.96 22.51 -3.01
C SER A 428 -10.75 21.50 -4.13
N GLN A 429 -9.55 20.92 -4.16
CA GLN A 429 -9.23 19.78 -5.02
C GLN A 429 -10.04 18.51 -4.66
N ASP A 430 -10.57 18.42 -3.44
CA ASP A 430 -11.44 17.33 -3.02
C ASP A 430 -12.82 17.41 -3.71
N TYR A 431 -13.34 18.61 -3.93
CA TYR A 431 -14.58 18.84 -4.68
C TYR A 431 -14.39 18.54 -6.18
N ARG A 432 -13.33 19.11 -6.78
CA ARG A 432 -13.00 18.90 -8.21
C ARG A 432 -12.58 17.47 -8.52
N GLY A 433 -12.07 16.76 -7.51
CA GLY A 433 -11.66 15.37 -7.58
C GLY A 433 -10.15 15.23 -7.52
N ARG A 434 -9.68 14.21 -6.77
CA ARG A 434 -8.26 13.86 -6.70
C ARG A 434 -8.02 12.37 -6.84
N VAL A 435 -6.84 11.99 -7.31
CA VAL A 435 -6.40 10.60 -7.25
C VAL A 435 -6.27 10.21 -5.77
N PRO A 436 -6.80 9.04 -5.34
CA PRO A 436 -6.76 8.63 -3.93
C PRO A 436 -5.34 8.47 -3.36
N ASN A 437 -4.36 8.14 -4.22
CA ASN A 437 -2.96 8.03 -3.83
C ASN A 437 -2.33 9.44 -3.71
N PRO A 438 -1.92 9.87 -2.49
CA PRO A 438 -1.39 11.21 -2.26
C PRO A 438 -0.08 11.48 -3.01
N THR A 439 0.77 10.47 -3.20
CA THR A 439 2.02 10.59 -3.95
C THR A 439 1.75 10.87 -5.43
N VAL A 440 0.78 10.16 -6.03
CA VAL A 440 0.37 10.41 -7.42
C VAL A 440 -0.25 11.81 -7.54
N HIS A 441 -1.09 12.21 -6.59
CA HIS A 441 -1.69 13.54 -6.55
C HIS A 441 -0.62 14.65 -6.51
N ILE A 442 0.41 14.52 -5.67
CA ILE A 442 1.53 15.47 -5.59
C ILE A 442 2.30 15.48 -6.92
N ALA A 443 2.64 14.30 -7.46
CA ALA A 443 3.40 14.17 -8.70
C ALA A 443 2.69 14.85 -9.90
N MET A 444 1.39 14.63 -10.08
CA MET A 444 0.62 15.27 -11.16
C MET A 444 0.57 16.80 -11.00
N ASN A 445 0.47 17.30 -9.77
CA ASN A 445 0.50 18.73 -9.50
C ASN A 445 1.88 19.35 -9.75
N GLN A 446 2.97 18.65 -9.42
CA GLN A 446 4.33 19.09 -9.74
C GLN A 446 4.60 19.06 -11.24
N LEU A 447 4.16 18.01 -11.94
CA LEU A 447 4.22 17.93 -13.40
C LEU A 447 3.52 19.13 -14.05
N ARG A 448 2.30 19.47 -13.58
CA ARG A 448 1.57 20.66 -14.03
C ARG A 448 2.34 21.95 -13.84
N GLN A 449 2.95 22.14 -12.66
CA GLN A 449 3.74 23.34 -12.37
C GLN A 449 4.97 23.45 -13.27
N ILE A 450 5.70 22.35 -13.48
CA ILE A 450 6.90 22.32 -14.33
C ILE A 450 6.53 22.59 -15.79
N ILE A 451 5.55 21.85 -16.35
CA ILE A 451 5.13 22.01 -17.75
C ILE A 451 4.62 23.42 -18.01
N ASN A 452 3.75 23.96 -17.16
CA ASN A 452 3.24 25.33 -17.36
C ASN A 452 4.33 26.38 -17.22
N MET A 453 5.35 26.15 -16.37
CA MET A 453 6.51 27.03 -16.27
C MET A 453 7.37 26.95 -17.54
N LEU A 454 7.66 25.75 -18.04
CA LEU A 454 8.38 25.57 -19.31
C LEU A 454 7.67 26.26 -20.47
N ILE A 455 6.34 26.09 -20.60
CA ILE A 455 5.52 26.75 -21.62
C ILE A 455 5.62 28.27 -21.50
N SER A 456 5.61 28.81 -20.28
CA SER A 456 5.71 30.26 -20.08
C SER A 456 7.05 30.87 -20.48
N VAL A 457 8.11 30.07 -20.53
CA VAL A 457 9.48 30.52 -20.81
C VAL A 457 9.89 30.23 -22.25
N TYR A 458 9.51 29.07 -22.78
CA TYR A 458 9.98 28.56 -24.07
C TYR A 458 8.87 28.39 -25.11
N GLY A 459 7.60 28.62 -24.75
CA GLY A 459 6.45 28.33 -25.61
C GLY A 459 5.98 26.87 -25.53
N PRO A 460 4.89 26.52 -26.24
CA PRO A 460 4.35 25.16 -26.24
C PRO A 460 5.36 24.15 -26.82
N PRO A 461 5.49 22.95 -26.25
CA PRO A 461 6.43 21.94 -26.73
C PRO A 461 5.95 21.25 -28.01
N ASP A 462 6.86 21.02 -28.96
CA ASP A 462 6.58 20.24 -30.17
C ASP A 462 6.32 18.76 -29.87
N SER A 463 7.00 18.21 -28.87
CA SER A 463 6.85 16.82 -28.42
C SER A 463 7.21 16.70 -26.94
N ILE A 464 6.70 15.65 -26.29
CA ILE A 464 6.98 15.38 -24.87
C ILE A 464 7.37 13.91 -24.70
N ASN A 465 8.61 13.67 -24.29
CA ASN A 465 9.10 12.32 -24.00
C ASN A 465 9.20 12.15 -22.47
N ILE A 466 8.56 11.12 -21.93
CA ILE A 466 8.54 10.86 -20.48
C ILE A 466 9.14 9.49 -20.13
N GLU A 467 9.85 9.43 -19.00
CA GLU A 467 10.14 8.19 -18.29
C GLU A 467 9.63 8.35 -16.86
N LEU A 468 8.73 7.46 -16.41
CA LEU A 468 8.25 7.50 -15.02
C LEU A 468 8.83 6.36 -14.19
N ALA A 469 9.23 6.72 -12.96
CA ALA A 469 9.83 5.79 -12.03
C ALA A 469 8.86 4.69 -11.59
N ARG A 470 9.33 3.44 -11.68
CA ARG A 470 8.54 2.22 -11.44
C ARG A 470 7.94 2.07 -10.02
N GLN A 471 8.32 2.93 -9.08
CA GLN A 471 8.17 2.72 -7.63
C GLN A 471 7.12 3.62 -6.96
N LEU A 472 6.64 4.67 -7.64
CA LEU A 472 5.84 5.73 -6.99
C LEU A 472 4.44 5.27 -6.51
N LYS A 473 3.86 4.23 -7.14
CA LYS A 473 2.55 3.66 -6.75
C LYS A 473 2.68 2.44 -5.81
N GLN A 474 3.89 1.93 -5.56
CA GLN A 474 4.05 0.70 -4.80
C GLN A 474 3.58 0.89 -3.35
N THR A 475 2.71 0.00 -2.89
CA THR A 475 2.37 -0.11 -1.46
C THR A 475 3.62 -0.49 -0.66
N GLN A 476 3.60 -0.32 0.66
CA GLN A 476 4.73 -0.75 1.50
C GLN A 476 5.01 -2.25 1.33
N GLU A 477 3.96 -3.08 1.25
CA GLU A 477 4.08 -4.51 1.00
C GLU A 477 4.74 -4.82 -0.35
N GLN A 478 4.38 -4.11 -1.43
CA GLN A 478 5.01 -4.29 -2.74
C GLN A 478 6.47 -3.83 -2.74
N LYS A 479 6.81 -2.78 -1.99
CA LYS A 479 8.21 -2.37 -1.80
C LYS A 479 8.99 -3.41 -1.02
N ASP A 480 8.39 -4.02 -0.01
CA ASP A 480 9.02 -5.05 0.80
C ASP A 480 9.19 -6.35 -0.01
N GLU A 481 8.19 -6.74 -0.80
CA GLU A 481 8.25 -7.87 -1.72
C GLU A 481 9.33 -7.65 -2.78
N TRP A 482 9.39 -6.46 -3.38
CA TRP A 482 10.43 -6.10 -4.33
C TRP A 482 11.82 -6.14 -3.67
N THR A 483 11.94 -5.62 -2.46
CA THR A 483 13.18 -5.70 -1.67
C THR A 483 13.58 -7.15 -1.38
N ARG A 484 12.62 -8.00 -1.01
CA ARG A 484 12.82 -9.44 -0.80
C ARG A 484 13.24 -10.13 -2.09
N LYS A 485 12.60 -9.82 -3.22
CA LYS A 485 12.94 -10.35 -4.54
C LYS A 485 14.34 -9.92 -4.96
N ASN A 486 14.72 -8.67 -4.75
CA ASN A 486 16.09 -8.20 -5.02
C ASN A 486 17.11 -8.90 -4.14
N LYS A 487 16.84 -9.06 -2.84
CA LYS A 487 17.71 -9.83 -1.93
C LYS A 487 17.82 -11.30 -2.35
N LYS A 488 16.71 -11.90 -2.79
CA LYS A 488 16.70 -13.27 -3.32
C LYS A 488 17.54 -13.36 -4.61
N ASN A 489 17.35 -12.46 -5.56
CA ASN A 489 18.14 -12.41 -6.79
C ASN A 489 19.64 -12.22 -6.50
N GLU A 490 19.98 -11.35 -5.55
CA GLU A 490 21.36 -11.13 -5.12
C GLU A 490 21.97 -12.39 -4.49
N ARG A 491 21.23 -13.05 -3.59
CA ARG A 491 21.65 -14.33 -3.00
C ARG A 491 21.82 -15.42 -4.07
N GLU A 492 20.89 -15.54 -5.00
CA GLU A 492 21.00 -16.51 -6.09
C GLU A 492 22.19 -16.18 -7.02
N ARG A 493 22.50 -14.90 -7.25
CA ARG A 493 23.67 -14.47 -8.01
C ARG A 493 24.96 -14.89 -7.31
N ILE A 494 25.07 -14.67 -5.99
CA ILE A 494 26.21 -15.11 -5.17
C ILE A 494 26.35 -16.63 -5.24
N ASN A 495 25.25 -17.38 -5.09
CA ASN A 495 25.28 -18.84 -5.16
C ASN A 495 25.75 -19.35 -6.54
N ARG A 496 25.29 -18.75 -7.64
CA ARG A 496 25.74 -19.12 -9.00
C ARG A 496 27.22 -18.79 -9.20
N ARG A 497 27.68 -17.63 -8.72
CA ARG A 497 29.09 -17.25 -8.73
C ARG A 497 29.96 -18.26 -7.99
N GLN A 498 29.52 -18.72 -6.82
CA GLN A 498 30.23 -19.76 -6.07
C GLN A 498 30.29 -21.06 -6.87
N ARG A 499 29.16 -21.54 -7.43
CA ARG A 499 29.15 -22.74 -8.27
C ARG A 499 30.04 -22.64 -9.50
N LEU A 500 30.10 -21.47 -10.15
CA LEU A 500 31.02 -21.24 -11.27
C LEU A 500 32.48 -21.37 -10.81
N ALA A 501 32.82 -20.80 -9.65
CA ALA A 501 34.15 -20.93 -9.07
C ALA A 501 34.49 -22.38 -8.71
N ASP A 502 33.55 -23.11 -8.10
CA ASP A 502 33.71 -24.52 -7.73
C ASP A 502 33.95 -25.42 -8.96
N LEU A 503 33.41 -25.04 -10.13
CA LEU A 503 33.57 -25.73 -11.42
C LEU A 503 34.77 -25.23 -12.23
N GLY A 504 35.55 -24.26 -11.72
CA GLY A 504 36.68 -23.67 -12.45
C GLY A 504 36.29 -22.81 -13.65
N ILE A 505 35.04 -22.34 -13.72
CA ILE A 505 34.51 -21.52 -14.81
C ILE A 505 34.58 -20.03 -14.43
N ALA A 506 35.05 -19.18 -15.35
CA ALA A 506 35.11 -17.74 -15.14
C ALA A 506 33.71 -17.09 -14.91
N ASP A 507 33.62 -16.14 -13.97
CA ASP A 507 32.42 -15.34 -13.70
C ASP A 507 32.19 -14.29 -14.80
N THR A 508 31.68 -14.75 -15.94
CA THR A 508 31.29 -13.89 -17.06
C THR A 508 29.76 -13.74 -17.12
N PRO A 509 29.23 -12.65 -17.71
CA PRO A 509 27.79 -12.50 -17.93
C PRO A 509 27.15 -13.68 -18.66
N GLY A 510 27.85 -14.25 -19.66
CA GLY A 510 27.40 -15.42 -20.42
C GLY A 510 27.30 -16.69 -19.57
N ASN A 511 28.33 -17.01 -18.80
CA ASN A 511 28.33 -18.19 -17.92
C ASN A 511 27.28 -18.10 -16.82
N MET A 512 27.11 -16.91 -16.24
CA MET A 512 26.04 -16.62 -15.29
C MET A 512 24.65 -16.84 -15.90
N GLN A 513 24.49 -16.58 -17.19
CA GLN A 513 23.24 -16.79 -17.89
C GLN A 513 22.97 -18.26 -18.20
N LEU A 514 23.98 -19.03 -18.60
CA LEU A 514 23.91 -20.49 -18.76
C LEU A 514 23.44 -21.15 -17.45
N MET A 515 24.09 -20.82 -16.34
CA MET A 515 23.72 -21.31 -15.00
C MET A 515 22.27 -20.98 -14.64
N ARG A 516 21.82 -19.78 -14.99
CA ARG A 516 20.46 -19.35 -14.71
C ARG A 516 19.41 -20.10 -15.52
N LEU A 517 19.69 -20.41 -16.79
CA LEU A 517 18.80 -21.20 -17.64
C LEU A 517 18.80 -22.68 -17.21
N TYR A 518 19.93 -23.21 -16.75
CA TYR A 518 20.02 -24.55 -16.18
C TYR A 518 19.21 -24.68 -14.88
N ASP A 519 19.29 -23.69 -13.98
CA ASP A 519 18.49 -23.63 -12.75
C ASP A 519 16.98 -23.44 -13.01
N GLU A 520 16.58 -23.00 -14.20
CA GLU A 520 15.16 -22.84 -14.57
C GLU A 520 14.49 -24.20 -14.88
N LEU A 521 15.28 -25.19 -15.32
CA LEU A 521 14.80 -26.53 -15.62
C LEU A 521 14.50 -27.30 -14.32
N PRO A 522 13.38 -28.03 -14.23
CA PRO A 522 13.08 -28.92 -13.11
C PRO A 522 14.22 -29.92 -12.90
N PRO A 523 14.70 -30.15 -11.65
CA PRO A 523 15.83 -31.04 -11.39
C PRO A 523 15.66 -32.47 -11.94
N ASP A 524 14.42 -32.97 -11.99
CA ASP A 524 14.01 -34.28 -12.49
C ASP A 524 13.84 -34.34 -14.02
N GLN A 525 13.82 -33.19 -14.70
CA GLN A 525 13.52 -33.08 -16.14
C GLN A 525 14.46 -32.08 -16.85
N ARG A 526 15.76 -32.19 -16.55
CA ARG A 526 16.79 -31.38 -17.22
C ARG A 526 17.13 -31.96 -18.59
N VAL A 527 16.32 -31.64 -19.58
CA VAL A 527 16.51 -32.05 -20.97
C VAL A 527 16.48 -30.86 -21.93
N CYS A 528 17.14 -30.99 -23.07
CA CYS A 528 17.02 -30.07 -24.19
C CYS A 528 15.59 -30.11 -24.73
N VAL A 529 14.93 -28.96 -24.80
CA VAL A 529 13.52 -28.88 -25.23
C VAL A 529 13.34 -29.35 -26.68
N TYR A 530 14.32 -29.06 -27.54
CA TYR A 530 14.31 -29.46 -28.94
C TYR A 530 14.57 -30.96 -29.12
N SER A 531 15.68 -31.47 -28.60
CA SER A 531 16.18 -32.83 -28.88
C SER A 531 15.84 -33.87 -27.81
N ASN A 532 15.25 -33.48 -26.68
CA ASN A 532 14.99 -34.32 -25.52
C ASN A 532 16.26 -34.94 -24.86
N THR A 533 17.46 -34.47 -25.24
CA THR A 533 18.73 -34.95 -24.68
C THR A 533 18.92 -34.45 -23.25
N PRO A 534 19.28 -35.32 -22.27
CA PRO A 534 19.63 -34.89 -20.92
C PRO A 534 20.73 -33.82 -20.89
N LEU A 535 20.56 -32.81 -20.03
CA LEU A 535 21.49 -31.71 -19.85
C LEU A 535 22.17 -31.85 -18.49
N SER A 536 23.49 -32.02 -18.50
CA SER A 536 24.30 -32.11 -17.28
C SER A 536 25.14 -30.85 -17.05
N MET A 537 25.72 -30.73 -15.86
CA MET A 537 26.61 -29.63 -15.53
C MET A 537 27.92 -29.72 -16.31
N GLU A 538 28.39 -30.94 -16.57
CA GLU A 538 29.61 -31.23 -17.33
C GLU A 538 29.47 -30.73 -18.77
N MET A 539 28.29 -30.88 -19.37
CA MET A 539 28.01 -30.37 -20.73
C MET A 539 28.09 -28.83 -20.82
N ILE A 540 27.83 -28.12 -19.72
CA ILE A 540 28.02 -26.67 -19.62
C ILE A 540 29.51 -26.34 -19.63
N VAL A 541 30.34 -27.14 -18.95
CA VAL A 541 31.80 -26.97 -18.91
C VAL A 541 32.43 -27.28 -20.27
N SER A 542 31.99 -28.35 -20.94
CA SER A 542 32.53 -28.79 -22.24
C SER A 542 32.06 -27.93 -23.42
N GLY A 543 31.06 -27.06 -23.22
CA GLY A 543 30.51 -26.20 -24.27
C GLY A 543 29.62 -26.94 -25.28
N GLU A 544 29.10 -28.11 -24.91
CA GLU A 544 28.16 -28.90 -25.72
C GLU A 544 26.74 -28.33 -25.74
N VAL A 545 26.46 -27.40 -24.81
CA VAL A 545 25.19 -26.71 -24.70
C VAL A 545 25.35 -25.22 -24.98
N GLU A 546 24.30 -24.63 -25.52
CA GLU A 546 24.26 -23.22 -25.89
C GLU A 546 22.93 -22.60 -25.51
N ILE A 547 22.90 -21.27 -25.49
CA ILE A 547 21.69 -20.49 -25.30
C ILE A 547 21.11 -20.18 -26.68
N ASP A 548 19.94 -20.71 -26.98
CA ASP A 548 19.18 -20.38 -28.18
C ASP A 548 18.10 -19.32 -27.89
N HIS A 549 17.79 -18.50 -28.89
CA HIS A 549 16.60 -17.66 -28.91
C HIS A 549 15.46 -18.42 -29.57
N ILE A 550 14.44 -18.80 -28.79
CA ILE A 550 13.33 -19.65 -29.22
C ILE A 550 12.70 -19.07 -30.49
N LEU A 551 12.28 -17.80 -30.45
CA LEU A 551 11.91 -17.05 -31.64
C LEU A 551 13.13 -16.30 -32.19
N PRO A 552 13.31 -16.23 -33.53
CA PRO A 552 14.45 -15.59 -34.16
C PRO A 552 14.61 -14.15 -33.66
N ARG A 553 15.75 -13.84 -33.03
CA ARG A 553 16.01 -12.48 -32.56
C ARG A 553 16.11 -11.49 -33.73
N SER A 554 16.58 -11.93 -34.90
CA SER A 554 16.63 -11.11 -36.12
C SER A 554 15.25 -10.58 -36.53
N LYS A 555 14.19 -11.38 -36.32
CA LYS A 555 12.80 -11.01 -36.64
C LYS A 555 12.07 -10.37 -35.45
N THR A 556 12.34 -10.84 -34.24
CA THR A 556 11.57 -10.46 -33.04
C THR A 556 12.24 -9.39 -32.19
N LEU A 557 13.56 -9.22 -32.26
CA LEU A 557 14.39 -8.40 -31.38
C LEU A 557 14.28 -8.75 -29.87
N ASP A 558 13.58 -9.82 -29.50
CA ASP A 558 13.36 -10.22 -28.11
C ASP A 558 14.58 -10.97 -27.53
N ASP A 559 15.49 -10.22 -26.90
CA ASP A 559 16.63 -10.77 -26.15
C ASP A 559 16.28 -11.08 -24.67
N SER A 560 14.99 -11.07 -24.31
CA SER A 560 14.60 -11.32 -22.92
C SER A 560 14.87 -12.77 -22.51
N PHE A 561 15.04 -12.98 -21.20
CA PHE A 561 15.15 -14.32 -20.63
C PHE A 561 13.96 -15.23 -20.99
N ALA A 562 12.79 -14.64 -21.26
CA ALA A 562 11.60 -15.38 -21.66
C ALA A 562 11.69 -15.97 -23.09
N ASN A 563 12.56 -15.44 -23.94
CA ASN A 563 12.82 -15.94 -25.29
C ASN A 563 14.09 -16.81 -25.38
N LYS A 564 14.78 -17.07 -24.26
CA LYS A 564 16.02 -17.84 -24.24
C LYS A 564 15.83 -19.21 -23.65
N VAL A 565 16.46 -20.23 -24.21
CA VAL A 565 16.42 -21.62 -23.71
C VAL A 565 17.81 -22.22 -23.73
N LEU A 566 18.09 -23.13 -22.80
CA LEU A 566 19.30 -23.95 -22.84
C LEU A 566 19.02 -25.18 -23.71
N CYS A 567 19.81 -25.39 -24.76
CA CYS A 567 19.69 -26.53 -25.65
C CYS A 567 21.07 -27.08 -26.02
N THR A 568 21.10 -28.27 -26.62
CA THR A 568 22.33 -28.81 -27.21
C THR A 568 22.74 -27.97 -28.41
N ARG A 569 24.06 -27.84 -28.62
CA ARG A 569 24.63 -27.10 -29.76
C ARG A 569 24.11 -27.62 -31.10
N GLN A 570 23.93 -28.93 -31.24
CA GLN A 570 23.38 -29.53 -32.46
C GLN A 570 21.94 -29.06 -32.72
N ALA A 571 21.06 -29.12 -31.72
CA ALA A 571 19.67 -28.71 -31.90
C ALA A 571 19.53 -27.21 -32.18
N ASN A 572 20.43 -26.39 -31.62
CA ASN A 572 20.52 -24.96 -31.94
C ASN A 572 20.85 -24.74 -33.43
N ARG A 573 21.83 -25.49 -33.95
CA ARG A 573 22.22 -25.44 -35.38
C ARG A 573 21.10 -25.91 -36.31
N ASP A 574 20.42 -27.00 -35.94
CA ASP A 574 19.30 -27.56 -36.72
C ASP A 574 18.17 -26.53 -36.84
N LYS A 575 17.88 -25.81 -35.75
CA LYS A 575 16.90 -24.72 -35.75
C LYS A 575 17.37 -23.55 -36.61
N GLY A 576 18.58 -23.05 -36.37
CA GLY A 576 19.11 -21.85 -37.01
C GLY A 576 18.28 -20.58 -36.71
N ASN A 577 18.35 -19.60 -37.61
CA ASN A 577 17.65 -18.30 -37.46
C ASN A 577 16.15 -18.37 -37.84
N ARG A 578 15.49 -19.48 -37.47
CA ARG A 578 14.09 -19.80 -37.78
C ARG A 578 13.27 -19.99 -36.51
N ALA A 579 11.97 -19.73 -36.57
CA ALA A 579 11.07 -20.10 -35.47
C ALA A 579 10.92 -21.62 -35.41
N PRO A 580 10.56 -22.22 -34.27
CA PRO A 580 10.44 -23.68 -34.18
C PRO A 580 9.48 -24.24 -35.24
N ALA A 581 8.40 -23.52 -35.55
CA ALA A 581 7.43 -23.87 -36.59
C ALA A 581 8.03 -23.95 -38.01
N ASP A 582 9.02 -23.10 -38.31
CA ASP A 582 9.71 -23.07 -39.59
C ASP A 582 10.92 -24.02 -39.64
N ALA A 583 11.38 -24.48 -38.46
CA ALA A 583 12.61 -25.24 -38.29
C ALA A 583 12.39 -26.75 -38.26
N PHE A 584 11.28 -27.19 -37.67
CA PHE A 584 10.99 -28.58 -37.39
C PHE A 584 9.73 -29.03 -38.15
N SER A 585 9.67 -30.32 -38.50
CA SER A 585 8.45 -30.89 -39.09
C SER A 585 7.27 -30.82 -38.13
N VAL A 586 6.03 -30.92 -38.65
CA VAL A 586 4.80 -30.86 -37.83
C VAL A 586 4.82 -31.87 -36.67
N ASN A 587 5.28 -33.10 -36.91
CA ASN A 587 5.38 -34.14 -35.88
C ASN A 587 6.40 -33.77 -34.80
N GLN A 588 7.59 -33.33 -35.20
CA GLN A 588 8.65 -32.90 -34.27
C GLN A 588 8.21 -31.69 -33.46
N LEU A 589 7.60 -30.69 -34.10
CA LEU A 589 7.09 -29.49 -33.45
C LEU A 589 6.03 -29.82 -32.39
N THR A 590 5.16 -30.79 -32.68
CA THR A 590 4.12 -31.27 -31.75
C THR A 590 4.76 -31.84 -30.47
N GLU A 591 5.79 -32.67 -30.60
CA GLU A 591 6.52 -33.20 -29.45
C GLU A 591 7.30 -32.13 -28.69
N ILE A 592 7.98 -31.22 -29.41
CA ILE A 592 8.72 -30.10 -28.82
C ILE A 592 7.78 -29.22 -28.01
N HIS A 593 6.62 -28.88 -28.58
CA HIS A 593 5.63 -28.05 -27.91
C HIS A 593 5.05 -28.76 -26.67
N ALA A 594 4.78 -30.07 -26.76
CA ALA A 594 4.33 -30.87 -25.61
C ALA A 594 5.37 -30.90 -24.49
N ARG A 595 6.65 -31.14 -24.81
CA ARG A 595 7.77 -31.06 -23.83
C ARG A 595 7.87 -29.66 -23.20
N ALA A 596 7.77 -28.61 -24.02
CA ALA A 596 7.84 -27.24 -23.55
C ALA A 596 6.70 -26.89 -22.59
N LYS A 597 5.47 -27.41 -22.82
CA LYS A 597 4.33 -27.22 -21.90
C LYS A 597 4.61 -27.81 -20.51
N THR A 598 5.30 -28.94 -20.43
CA THR A 598 5.65 -29.60 -19.16
C THR A 598 6.83 -28.92 -18.46
N ILE A 599 7.93 -28.71 -19.17
CA ILE A 599 9.21 -28.29 -18.59
C ILE A 599 9.31 -26.77 -18.44
N LEU A 600 8.78 -26.01 -19.42
CA LEU A 600 8.86 -24.54 -19.49
C LEU A 600 7.49 -23.92 -19.80
N PRO A 601 6.45 -24.12 -18.96
CA PRO A 601 5.07 -23.74 -19.25
C PRO A 601 4.91 -22.25 -19.64
N ARG A 602 5.74 -21.36 -19.08
CA ARG A 602 5.71 -19.91 -19.38
C ARG A 602 6.30 -19.55 -20.75
N LYS A 603 7.14 -20.41 -21.32
CA LYS A 603 7.78 -20.21 -22.63
C LYS A 603 7.12 -21.05 -23.73
N ALA A 604 6.33 -22.05 -23.36
CA ALA A 604 5.73 -23.05 -24.27
C ALA A 604 5.05 -22.46 -25.51
N TRP A 605 4.33 -21.34 -25.38
CA TRP A 605 3.65 -20.70 -26.51
C TRP A 605 4.61 -20.27 -27.64
N ARG A 606 5.90 -20.03 -27.36
CA ARG A 606 6.91 -19.69 -28.37
C ARG A 606 7.33 -20.87 -29.24
N PHE A 607 6.92 -22.08 -28.86
CA PHE A 607 7.12 -23.31 -29.60
C PHE A 607 5.83 -23.74 -30.36
N ALA A 608 4.77 -22.93 -30.30
CA ALA A 608 3.53 -23.19 -31.02
C ALA A 608 3.66 -22.83 -32.52
N PRO A 609 2.83 -23.40 -33.40
CA PRO A 609 2.87 -23.11 -34.84
C PRO A 609 2.64 -21.64 -35.19
N ASP A 610 1.76 -20.96 -34.46
CA ASP A 610 1.35 -19.55 -34.62
C ASP A 610 2.18 -18.59 -33.75
N ALA A 611 3.35 -19.01 -33.27
CA ALA A 611 4.13 -18.23 -32.32
C ALA A 611 4.62 -16.87 -32.88
N MET A 612 4.92 -16.80 -34.18
CA MET A 612 5.31 -15.54 -34.84
C MET A 612 4.13 -14.59 -34.99
N ASP A 613 2.99 -15.09 -35.45
CA ASP A 613 1.76 -14.30 -35.59
C ASP A 613 1.31 -13.74 -34.25
N ARG A 614 1.36 -14.56 -33.19
CA ARG A 614 1.11 -14.11 -31.82
C ARG A 614 2.09 -13.04 -31.35
N PHE A 615 3.36 -13.15 -31.75
CA PHE A 615 4.36 -12.16 -31.37
C PHE A 615 4.08 -10.81 -32.04
N GLU A 616 3.69 -10.81 -33.31
CA GLU A 616 3.34 -9.63 -34.10
C GLU A 616 2.03 -9.00 -33.64
N ALA A 617 0.98 -9.79 -33.41
CA ALA A 617 -0.31 -9.34 -32.88
C ALA A 617 -0.19 -8.66 -31.50
N GLN A 618 0.83 -9.02 -30.72
CA GLN A 618 1.16 -8.34 -29.46
C GLN A 618 1.96 -7.02 -29.65
N GLY A 619 1.98 -6.47 -30.87
CA GLY A 619 2.64 -5.21 -31.24
C GLY A 619 4.15 -5.32 -31.49
N GLY A 620 4.71 -6.54 -31.51
CA GLY A 620 6.15 -6.76 -31.65
C GLY A 620 6.99 -6.23 -30.46
N PHE A 621 8.32 -6.22 -30.62
CA PHE A 621 9.26 -5.84 -29.55
C PHE A 621 9.26 -4.35 -29.22
N LEU A 622 9.24 -3.48 -30.25
CA LEU A 622 9.28 -2.03 -30.04
C LEU A 622 8.04 -1.57 -29.27
N ALA A 623 6.85 -2.07 -29.63
CA ALA A 623 5.64 -1.73 -28.89
C ALA A 623 5.71 -2.28 -27.46
N LYS A 624 6.05 -3.56 -27.21
CA LYS A 624 6.15 -4.12 -25.84
C LYS A 624 7.10 -3.37 -24.91
N GLN A 625 8.22 -2.87 -25.43
CA GLN A 625 9.13 -2.04 -24.64
C GLN A 625 8.56 -0.64 -24.36
N LEU A 626 7.82 -0.06 -25.32
CA LEU A 626 7.18 1.27 -25.21
C LEU A 626 5.83 1.24 -24.45
N THR A 627 5.11 0.12 -24.44
CA THR A 627 3.76 -0.04 -23.85
C THR A 627 3.78 -0.50 -22.40
N ASP A 628 4.88 -1.02 -21.86
CA ASP A 628 5.00 -1.35 -20.43
C ASP A 628 5.23 -0.08 -19.58
N SER A 629 4.27 0.82 -19.70
CA SER A 629 4.18 2.08 -18.99
C SER A 629 3.14 1.90 -17.89
N GLN A 630 3.63 1.89 -16.65
CA GLN A 630 2.81 1.69 -15.45
C GLN A 630 1.60 2.64 -15.41
N HIS A 631 0.61 2.36 -14.56
CA HIS A 631 -0.58 3.20 -14.39
C HIS A 631 -0.28 4.71 -14.27
N MET A 632 0.81 5.12 -13.61
CA MET A 632 1.19 6.53 -13.54
C MET A 632 1.68 7.09 -14.89
N ALA A 633 2.41 6.30 -15.67
CA ALA A 633 2.91 6.71 -16.99
C ALA A 633 1.77 6.82 -18.00
N ARG A 634 0.80 5.90 -17.95
CA ARG A 634 -0.45 6.02 -18.71
C ARG A 634 -1.24 7.26 -18.30
N LEU A 635 -1.38 7.49 -16.99
CA LEU A 635 -2.07 8.68 -16.48
C LEU A 635 -1.36 9.98 -16.90
N ALA A 636 -0.04 10.04 -16.79
CA ALA A 636 0.73 11.23 -17.17
C ALA A 636 0.72 11.44 -18.69
N LYS A 637 0.80 10.38 -19.50
CA LYS A 637 0.68 10.47 -20.96
C LYS A 637 -0.69 11.01 -21.36
N GLU A 638 -1.76 10.44 -20.80
CA GLU A 638 -3.13 10.92 -21.00
C GLU A 638 -3.25 12.39 -20.57
N TYR A 639 -2.69 12.74 -19.41
CA TYR A 639 -2.70 14.12 -18.93
C TYR A 639 -1.95 15.08 -19.86
N LEU A 640 -0.73 14.73 -20.27
CA LEU A 640 0.12 15.56 -21.14
C LEU A 640 -0.43 15.66 -22.57
N SER A 641 -1.29 14.74 -22.98
CA SER A 641 -2.00 14.83 -24.27
C SER A 641 -2.97 16.03 -24.35
N HIS A 642 -3.27 16.67 -23.22
CA HIS A 642 -3.97 17.96 -23.17
C HIS A 642 -3.10 19.15 -23.55
N ILE A 643 -1.80 18.98 -23.81
CA ILE A 643 -0.89 20.06 -24.22
C ILE A 643 -0.31 19.77 -25.60
N CYS A 644 0.08 18.52 -25.84
CA CYS A 644 0.72 18.08 -27.07
C CYS A 644 -0.10 16.92 -27.66
N ALA A 645 -0.17 16.84 -28.99
CA ALA A 645 -0.86 15.73 -29.66
C ALA A 645 -0.31 14.38 -29.16
N ALA A 646 -1.18 13.40 -28.91
CA ALA A 646 -0.82 12.22 -28.16
C ALA A 646 0.19 11.28 -28.86
N ASP A 647 0.28 11.35 -30.19
CA ASP A 647 1.30 10.70 -31.01
C ASP A 647 2.70 11.32 -30.81
N LYS A 648 2.74 12.59 -30.37
CA LYS A 648 3.95 13.32 -29.99
C LYS A 648 4.26 13.24 -28.49
N VAL A 649 3.44 12.53 -27.70
CA VAL A 649 3.72 12.20 -26.29
C VAL A 649 4.19 10.75 -26.18
N THR A 650 5.49 10.55 -26.02
CA THR A 650 6.09 9.21 -25.95
C THR A 650 6.52 8.83 -24.55
N ALA A 651 6.51 7.54 -24.24
CA ALA A 651 7.00 7.02 -22.98
C ALA A 651 8.17 6.07 -23.27
N SER A 652 9.34 6.35 -22.68
CA SER A 652 10.54 5.56 -22.86
C SER A 652 10.74 4.60 -21.68
N PRO A 653 11.03 3.30 -21.92
CA PRO A 653 11.38 2.38 -20.86
C PRO A 653 12.78 2.68 -20.29
N GLY A 654 12.92 2.67 -18.96
CA GLY A 654 14.20 3.04 -18.32
C GLY A 654 15.41 2.15 -18.65
N ARG A 655 15.20 0.93 -19.16
CA ARG A 655 16.30 0.07 -19.64
C ARG A 655 16.99 0.70 -20.86
N LEU A 656 16.20 1.30 -21.75
CA LEU A 656 16.67 1.96 -22.95
C LEU A 656 17.38 3.27 -22.61
N THR A 657 16.83 4.08 -21.71
CA THR A 657 17.52 5.27 -21.17
C THR A 657 18.87 4.89 -20.59
N ALA A 658 18.95 3.78 -19.84
CA ALA A 658 20.21 3.33 -19.25
C ALA A 658 21.24 2.89 -20.30
N LEU A 659 20.82 2.21 -21.37
CA LEU A 659 21.67 1.81 -22.48
C LEU A 659 22.26 3.03 -23.20
N LEU A 660 21.39 3.95 -23.64
CA LEU A 660 21.79 5.16 -24.36
C LEU A 660 22.72 6.05 -23.52
N ARG A 661 22.39 6.24 -22.23
CA ARG A 661 23.24 6.98 -21.28
C ARG A 661 24.65 6.38 -21.17
N GLY A 662 24.76 5.04 -21.20
CA GLY A 662 26.05 4.35 -21.18
C GLY A 662 26.84 4.52 -22.48
N LYS A 663 26.18 4.39 -23.64
CA LYS A 663 26.82 4.51 -24.95
C LYS A 663 27.29 5.93 -25.27
N TRP A 664 26.53 6.95 -24.86
CA TRP A 664 26.93 8.36 -24.93
C TRP A 664 27.93 8.77 -23.83
N GLY A 665 28.44 7.82 -23.04
CA GLY A 665 29.44 8.05 -22.00
C GLY A 665 28.94 8.90 -20.83
N LEU A 666 27.65 9.23 -20.73
CA LEU A 666 27.13 10.23 -19.80
C LEU A 666 27.20 9.81 -18.33
N ASN A 667 27.42 8.52 -18.03
CA ASN A 667 27.58 8.03 -16.66
C ASN A 667 28.75 8.69 -15.91
N SER A 668 29.81 9.10 -16.62
CA SER A 668 30.99 9.72 -16.01
C SER A 668 30.88 11.22 -15.74
N LEU A 669 29.81 11.90 -16.20
CA LEU A 669 29.67 13.36 -16.05
C LEU A 669 29.49 13.83 -14.60
N LEU A 670 29.15 12.94 -13.67
CA LEU A 670 28.97 13.28 -12.25
C LEU A 670 30.12 12.76 -11.37
N TYR A 671 31.00 11.90 -11.89
CA TYR A 671 32.16 11.39 -11.17
C TYR A 671 33.33 12.37 -11.20
N ASP A 672 34.06 12.42 -10.09
CA ASP A 672 35.30 13.18 -9.99
C ASP A 672 36.37 12.54 -10.88
N HIS A 673 37.17 13.35 -11.57
CA HIS A 673 38.06 12.92 -12.66
C HIS A 673 39.24 12.03 -12.22
N ASN A 674 39.35 11.72 -10.91
CA ASN A 674 40.46 11.01 -10.28
C ASN A 674 40.16 9.54 -9.89
N LEU A 675 39.08 8.94 -10.42
CA LEU A 675 38.74 7.53 -10.15
C LEU A 675 38.63 6.75 -11.48
N TYR A 676 39.76 6.16 -11.89
CA TYR A 676 39.93 5.03 -12.84
C TYR A 676 40.12 5.31 -14.34
N GLY A 677 40.68 4.29 -15.01
CA GLY A 677 41.28 4.31 -16.34
C GLY A 677 40.32 4.15 -17.53
N PRO A 678 40.87 4.03 -18.76
CA PRO A 678 40.15 4.27 -20.02
C PRO A 678 38.93 3.37 -20.30
N ASP A 679 38.93 2.14 -19.78
CA ASP A 679 37.98 1.08 -20.18
C ASP A 679 36.87 0.78 -19.16
N ASP A 680 36.92 1.35 -17.94
CA ASP A 680 35.89 1.12 -16.92
C ASP A 680 34.81 2.20 -16.96
N THR A 681 33.57 1.82 -17.33
CA THR A 681 32.43 2.75 -17.23
C THR A 681 31.95 2.77 -15.78
N PRO A 682 32.05 3.90 -15.06
CA PRO A 682 31.62 3.95 -13.67
C PRO A 682 30.11 3.64 -13.57
N PRO A 683 29.66 3.00 -12.46
CA PRO A 683 28.24 2.78 -12.22
C PRO A 683 27.50 4.12 -12.19
N LYS A 684 26.17 4.14 -12.30
CA LYS A 684 25.42 5.42 -12.21
C LYS A 684 25.54 6.01 -10.80
N GLN A 685 26.02 7.26 -10.66
CA GLN A 685 25.97 7.97 -9.38
C GLN A 685 24.53 8.39 -9.06
N ARG A 686 23.94 7.77 -8.04
CA ARG A 686 22.55 8.03 -7.61
C ARG A 686 22.46 9.05 -6.46
N GLU A 687 23.60 9.46 -5.93
CA GLU A 687 23.68 10.35 -4.77
C GLU A 687 23.68 11.84 -5.14
N ASP A 688 23.59 12.17 -6.44
CA ASP A 688 23.45 13.54 -6.95
C ASP A 688 22.17 13.69 -7.77
N HIS A 689 21.27 14.60 -7.40
CA HIS A 689 19.98 14.87 -8.06
C HIS A 689 20.08 15.15 -9.56
N ARG A 690 21.21 15.70 -10.03
CA ARG A 690 21.44 16.03 -11.45
C ARG A 690 21.44 14.80 -12.35
N HIS A 691 21.55 13.58 -11.80
CA HIS A 691 21.39 12.35 -12.59
C HIS A 691 20.00 12.26 -13.25
N HIS A 692 18.97 12.88 -12.67
CA HIS A 692 17.65 12.96 -13.29
C HIS A 692 17.63 13.85 -14.54
N ALA A 693 18.44 14.92 -14.55
CA ALA A 693 18.57 15.79 -15.71
C ALA A 693 19.34 15.09 -16.85
N ILE A 694 20.35 14.27 -16.52
CA ILE A 694 21.01 13.42 -17.51
C ILE A 694 20.01 12.43 -18.13
N ASP A 695 19.18 11.78 -17.30
CA ASP A 695 18.13 10.89 -17.82
C ASP A 695 17.16 11.66 -18.71
N ALA A 696 16.70 12.84 -18.28
CA ALA A 696 15.79 13.69 -19.05
C ALA A 696 16.40 14.16 -20.38
N PHE A 697 17.69 14.51 -20.41
CA PHE A 697 18.42 14.81 -21.63
C PHE A 697 18.41 13.61 -22.57
N VAL A 698 18.71 12.41 -22.05
CA VAL A 698 18.71 11.19 -22.86
C VAL A 698 17.33 10.94 -23.47
N ILE A 699 16.28 11.05 -22.67
CA ILE A 699 14.90 10.87 -23.09
C ILE A 699 14.50 11.93 -24.14
N GLY A 700 14.89 13.19 -23.94
CA GLY A 700 14.63 14.29 -24.86
C GLY A 700 15.31 14.10 -26.22
N CYS A 701 16.56 13.63 -26.23
CA CYS A 701 17.30 13.35 -27.45
C CYS A 701 16.90 12.04 -28.11
N THR A 702 16.18 11.13 -27.44
CA THR A 702 15.82 9.84 -28.02
C THR A 702 14.71 10.00 -29.06
N THR A 703 15.05 9.83 -30.34
CA THR A 703 14.08 9.85 -31.44
C THR A 703 13.63 8.45 -31.84
N ARG A 704 12.45 8.32 -32.46
CA ARG A 704 11.97 7.04 -33.01
C ARG A 704 12.96 6.42 -34.01
N PHE A 705 13.66 7.26 -34.78
CA PHE A 705 14.72 6.83 -35.70
C PHE A 705 15.93 6.23 -34.97
N MET A 706 16.40 6.84 -33.88
CA MET A 706 17.45 6.26 -33.05
C MET A 706 17.03 4.91 -32.45
N LEU A 707 15.78 4.80 -31.99
CA LEU A 707 15.25 3.53 -31.49
C LEU A 707 15.24 2.45 -32.55
N GLN A 708 14.83 2.79 -33.77
CA GLN A 708 14.82 1.87 -34.89
C GLN A 708 16.24 1.48 -35.30
N ARG A 709 17.20 2.42 -35.31
CA ARG A 709 18.62 2.11 -35.56
C ARG A 709 19.24 1.22 -34.48
N VAL A 710 18.93 1.45 -33.21
CA VAL A 710 19.38 0.59 -32.11
C VAL A 710 18.82 -0.81 -32.26
N ALA A 711 17.53 -0.92 -32.58
CA ALA A 711 16.87 -2.18 -32.90
C ALA A 711 17.54 -2.89 -34.09
N THR A 712 17.80 -2.18 -35.20
CA THR A 712 18.44 -2.74 -36.40
C THR A 712 19.90 -3.14 -36.15
N ALA A 713 20.69 -2.31 -35.46
CA ALA A 713 22.07 -2.62 -35.10
C ALA A 713 22.14 -3.82 -34.14
N ALA A 714 21.20 -3.91 -33.20
CA ALA A 714 21.08 -5.05 -32.28
C ALA A 714 20.64 -6.34 -33.00
N GLY A 715 19.99 -6.22 -34.16
CA GLY A 715 19.65 -7.33 -35.04
C GLY A 715 20.80 -7.80 -35.94
N ARG A 716 21.78 -6.94 -36.26
CA ARG A 716 22.96 -7.27 -37.08
C ARG A 716 24.16 -7.79 -36.28
N ALA A 717 24.27 -7.43 -35.00
CA ALA A 717 25.36 -7.84 -34.11
C ALA A 717 25.22 -9.31 -33.63
N GLU A 718 25.12 -10.26 -34.55
CA GLU A 718 25.06 -11.71 -34.26
C GLU A 718 26.42 -12.25 -33.74
N GLU A 719 27.51 -11.45 -33.72
CA GLU A 719 28.85 -11.87 -33.24
C GLU A 719 29.30 -11.26 -31.91
N LEU A 720 28.66 -10.23 -31.38
CA LEU A 720 29.19 -9.48 -30.24
C LEU A 720 28.06 -9.09 -29.27
N ASP A 721 28.28 -9.38 -27.98
CA ASP A 721 27.44 -9.07 -26.82
C ASP A 721 26.75 -7.69 -26.92
N LEU A 722 25.58 -7.48 -26.30
CA LEU A 722 24.87 -6.18 -26.35
C LEU A 722 25.74 -5.01 -25.83
N ASP A 723 26.73 -5.27 -24.99
CA ASP A 723 27.72 -4.28 -24.55
C ASP A 723 28.70 -3.87 -25.67
N ARG A 724 28.86 -4.70 -26.70
CA ARG A 724 29.70 -4.51 -27.89
C ARG A 724 28.94 -4.00 -29.13
N LEU A 725 27.66 -3.64 -28.98
CA LEU A 725 26.89 -2.85 -29.97
C LEU A 725 27.62 -1.54 -30.28
N ALA A 726 28.45 -1.54 -31.34
CA ALA A 726 29.31 -0.43 -31.74
C ALA A 726 30.27 0.07 -30.61
N PRO A 727 31.57 0.24 -30.86
CA PRO A 727 32.43 1.08 -30.02
C PRO A 727 31.75 2.45 -29.77
N ARG A 728 32.05 3.12 -28.66
CA ARG A 728 31.41 4.43 -28.30
C ARG A 728 31.39 5.43 -29.47
N GLY A 729 32.38 5.40 -30.37
CA GLY A 729 32.50 6.28 -31.53
C GLY A 729 31.64 5.94 -32.76
N GLU A 730 31.01 4.76 -32.82
CA GLU A 730 30.16 4.35 -33.95
C GLU A 730 28.66 4.54 -33.67
N PHE A 731 28.30 4.89 -32.42
CA PHE A 731 26.92 5.11 -32.02
C PHE A 731 26.49 6.54 -32.39
N PRO A 732 25.29 6.75 -32.98
CA PRO A 732 24.86 8.09 -33.38
C PRO A 732 24.80 9.03 -32.18
N GLU A 733 25.56 10.12 -32.28
CA GLU A 733 25.51 11.21 -31.30
C GLU A 733 24.20 12.00 -31.45
N PRO A 734 23.66 12.55 -30.35
CA PRO A 734 22.49 13.43 -30.42
C PRO A 734 22.72 14.64 -31.33
N PHE A 735 23.85 15.31 -31.14
CA PHE A 735 24.33 16.47 -31.90
C PHE A 735 25.80 16.72 -31.54
N PRO A 736 26.59 17.39 -32.40
CA PRO A 736 28.00 17.66 -32.13
C PRO A 736 28.21 18.44 -30.82
N GLY A 737 29.14 17.98 -29.98
CA GLY A 737 29.48 18.67 -28.72
C GLY A 737 28.47 18.48 -27.57
N TYR A 738 27.45 17.62 -27.73
CA TYR A 738 26.38 17.41 -26.74
C TYR A 738 26.89 17.13 -25.33
N ARG A 739 28.00 16.40 -25.20
CA ARG A 739 28.57 15.99 -23.93
C ARG A 739 29.13 17.17 -23.15
N GLU A 740 29.90 18.03 -23.81
CA GLU A 740 30.53 19.20 -23.19
C GLU A 740 29.48 20.27 -22.87
N GLU A 741 28.49 20.48 -23.74
CA GLU A 741 27.38 21.38 -23.44
C GLU A 741 26.58 20.87 -22.23
N LEU A 742 26.25 19.58 -22.19
CA LEU A 742 25.54 18.99 -21.05
C LEU A 742 26.36 19.13 -19.75
N LYS A 743 27.68 18.90 -19.79
CA LYS A 743 28.57 19.09 -18.64
C LYS A 743 28.50 20.52 -18.11
N ALA A 744 28.66 21.52 -18.97
CA ALA A 744 28.58 22.94 -18.59
C ALA A 744 27.21 23.29 -17.99
N ARG A 745 26.11 22.78 -18.57
CA ARG A 745 24.76 22.98 -18.03
C ARG A 745 24.57 22.31 -16.67
N LEU A 746 25.11 21.11 -16.45
CA LEU A 746 25.04 20.39 -15.16
C LEU A 746 25.84 21.09 -14.06
N GLU A 747 26.95 21.74 -14.39
CA GLU A 747 27.77 22.51 -13.45
C GLU A 747 27.06 23.78 -12.98
N ALA A 748 26.36 24.49 -13.89
CA ALA A 748 25.56 25.67 -13.59
C ALA A 748 24.16 25.35 -13.01
N MET A 749 23.75 24.08 -13.01
CA MET A 749 22.39 23.67 -12.64
C MET A 749 22.09 23.89 -11.16
N ILE A 750 20.95 24.52 -10.88
CA ILE A 750 20.39 24.65 -9.53
C ILE A 750 19.18 23.72 -9.40
N ILE A 751 19.19 22.89 -8.36
CA ILE A 751 18.11 21.92 -8.10
C ILE A 751 17.01 22.64 -7.32
N SER A 752 15.80 22.62 -7.88
CA SER A 752 14.60 23.09 -7.20
C SER A 752 14.14 22.08 -6.15
N HIS A 753 13.95 22.53 -4.91
CA HIS A 753 13.32 21.75 -3.84
C HIS A 753 11.96 22.35 -3.53
N LYS A 754 10.91 21.53 -3.56
CA LYS A 754 9.54 21.99 -3.26
C LYS A 754 9.50 22.52 -1.81
N PRO A 755 9.14 23.79 -1.57
CA PRO A 755 9.02 24.33 -0.22
C PRO A 755 7.82 23.71 0.50
N ASP A 756 7.98 23.50 1.81
CA ASP A 756 6.92 23.03 2.71
C ASP A 756 6.80 23.95 3.92
N HIS A 757 5.97 24.98 3.79
CA HIS A 757 5.80 26.04 4.79
C HIS A 757 4.44 25.95 5.52
N GLY A 758 3.74 24.83 5.34
CA GLY A 758 2.43 24.59 5.96
C GLY A 758 2.50 24.64 7.48
N ARG A 759 1.41 25.11 8.12
CA ARG A 759 1.27 25.09 9.59
C ARG A 759 0.74 23.76 10.13
N GLN A 760 0.64 22.75 9.27
CA GLN A 760 0.15 21.43 9.63
C GLN A 760 1.31 20.57 10.11
N GLY A 761 1.11 19.78 11.16
CA GLY A 761 2.13 18.89 11.69
C GLY A 761 1.83 18.45 13.11
N GLN A 762 2.70 17.62 13.66
CA GLN A 762 2.62 17.19 15.06
C GLN A 762 2.91 18.39 15.97
N LEU A 763 1.89 18.85 16.70
CA LEU A 763 2.00 19.98 17.63
C LEU A 763 2.95 19.64 18.80
N HIS A 764 2.73 18.49 19.42
CA HIS A 764 3.52 17.97 20.53
C HIS A 764 3.62 16.44 20.44
N GLU A 765 4.60 15.86 21.12
CA GLU A 765 4.71 14.42 21.29
C GLU A 765 3.48 13.84 22.00
N GLU A 766 3.21 12.56 21.80
CA GLU A 766 2.03 11.89 22.39
C GLU A 766 2.18 11.67 23.90
N THR A 767 3.40 11.63 24.42
CA THR A 767 3.68 11.35 25.82
C THR A 767 3.27 12.53 26.71
N ALA A 768 2.32 12.29 27.61
CA ALA A 768 1.91 13.24 28.63
C ALA A 768 2.75 13.09 29.90
N PHE A 769 3.41 14.16 30.34
CA PHE A 769 4.23 14.19 31.54
C PHE A 769 3.51 14.89 32.70
N GLY A 770 3.77 14.43 33.92
CA GLY A 770 3.52 15.24 35.11
C GLY A 770 4.63 16.28 35.27
N ARG A 771 4.30 17.46 35.81
CA ARG A 771 5.29 18.47 36.17
C ARG A 771 5.79 18.22 37.59
N VAL A 772 7.08 18.42 37.80
CA VAL A 772 7.77 18.32 39.09
C VAL A 772 8.89 19.36 39.13
N ASP A 773 9.45 19.61 40.29
CA ASP A 773 10.71 20.35 40.47
C ASP A 773 11.48 19.60 41.55
N GLU A 774 12.29 18.64 41.11
CA GLU A 774 12.98 17.70 41.99
C GLU A 774 14.45 17.60 41.60
N GLU A 775 15.31 17.35 42.58
CA GLU A 775 16.75 17.25 42.40
C GLU A 775 17.26 15.91 42.92
N ILE A 776 18.09 15.23 42.12
CA ILE A 776 18.83 14.03 42.52
C ILE A 776 20.29 14.26 42.13
N ASP A 777 21.21 14.10 43.09
CA ASP A 777 22.67 14.20 42.88
C ASP A 777 23.09 15.47 42.12
N GLY A 778 22.54 16.62 42.50
CA GLY A 778 22.82 17.93 41.88
C GLY A 778 22.16 18.16 40.52
N LYS A 779 21.35 17.21 40.03
CA LYS A 779 20.62 17.32 38.77
C LYS A 779 19.14 17.58 39.00
N ARG A 780 18.64 18.70 38.46
CA ARG A 780 17.20 19.05 38.48
C ARG A 780 16.39 18.39 37.37
N PHE A 781 15.17 18.00 37.71
CA PHE A 781 14.19 17.37 36.84
C PHE A 781 12.89 18.16 36.90
N ASN A 782 12.33 18.46 35.72
CA ASN A 782 11.10 19.24 35.60
C ASN A 782 9.87 18.40 35.23
N LEU A 783 10.05 17.12 34.88
CA LEU A 783 9.00 16.22 34.43
C LEU A 783 9.06 14.84 35.11
N VAL A 784 7.93 14.15 35.13
CA VAL A 784 7.81 12.76 35.58
C VAL A 784 6.91 11.95 34.64
N THR A 785 7.33 10.72 34.33
CA THR A 785 6.53 9.74 33.58
C THR A 785 6.53 8.38 34.27
N ARG A 786 5.65 7.46 33.84
CA ARG A 786 5.58 6.09 34.38
C ARG A 786 6.05 5.08 33.35
N LYS A 787 7.07 4.29 33.68
CA LYS A 787 7.62 3.25 32.80
C LYS A 787 7.45 1.84 33.42
N PRO A 788 7.24 0.79 32.60
CA PRO A 788 7.35 -0.59 33.06
C PRO A 788 8.71 -0.84 33.72
N ILE A 789 8.72 -1.59 34.82
CA ILE A 789 9.95 -1.88 35.57
C ILE A 789 10.97 -2.67 34.74
N GLU A 790 10.51 -3.67 34.00
CA GLU A 790 11.30 -4.48 33.05
C GLU A 790 11.89 -3.65 31.89
N GLY A 791 11.34 -2.46 31.63
CA GLY A 791 11.76 -1.57 30.55
C GLY A 791 12.67 -0.43 30.99
N LEU A 792 13.15 -0.44 32.25
CA LEU A 792 14.08 0.57 32.75
C LEU A 792 15.50 0.26 32.28
N THR A 793 16.18 1.29 31.78
CA THR A 793 17.64 1.24 31.63
C THR A 793 18.30 1.62 32.95
N GLU A 794 19.58 1.29 33.12
CA GLU A 794 20.38 1.70 34.28
C GLU A 794 20.27 3.19 34.59
N LYS A 795 20.36 4.05 33.56
CA LYS A 795 20.14 5.49 33.71
C LYS A 795 18.75 5.83 34.26
N MET A 796 17.72 5.12 33.83
CA MET A 796 16.35 5.34 34.30
C MET A 796 16.14 4.82 35.73
N VAL A 797 16.83 3.75 36.12
CA VAL A 797 16.84 3.25 37.49
C VAL A 797 17.35 4.33 38.44
N ALA A 798 18.49 4.96 38.13
CA ALA A 798 19.01 6.10 38.90
C ALA A 798 18.09 7.35 38.89
N GLN A 799 17.10 7.39 38.00
CA GLN A 799 16.11 8.49 37.90
C GLN A 799 14.74 8.10 38.47
N VAL A 800 14.64 6.94 39.14
CA VAL A 800 13.42 6.58 39.85
C VAL A 800 13.15 7.61 40.94
N ARG A 801 11.92 8.11 40.93
CA ARG A 801 11.47 9.22 41.78
C ARG A 801 11.45 8.86 43.26
N ASP A 802 11.05 7.63 43.57
CA ASP A 802 11.01 7.13 44.94
C ASP A 802 12.43 6.72 45.39
N PRO A 803 13.01 7.36 46.44
CA PRO A 803 14.39 7.11 46.82
C PRO A 803 14.65 5.67 47.27
N ARG A 804 13.76 5.10 48.09
CA ARG A 804 13.94 3.73 48.63
C ARG A 804 13.90 2.69 47.52
N LEU A 805 12.94 2.83 46.60
CA LEU A 805 12.83 1.94 45.46
C LEU A 805 14.00 2.16 44.49
N ARG A 806 14.46 3.40 44.30
CA ARG A 806 15.64 3.69 43.48
C ARG A 806 16.86 2.95 44.01
N ASP A 807 17.16 3.08 45.29
CA ASP A 807 18.35 2.49 45.90
C ASP A 807 18.31 0.95 45.78
N ALA A 808 17.16 0.33 46.09
CA ALA A 808 16.96 -1.12 45.92
C ALA A 808 17.17 -1.59 44.47
N LEU A 809 16.69 -0.83 43.48
CA LEU A 809 16.88 -1.18 42.07
C LEU A 809 18.30 -0.91 41.58
N VAL A 810 18.98 0.12 42.09
CA VAL A 810 20.40 0.37 41.80
C VAL A 810 21.25 -0.78 42.31
N ASP A 811 21.02 -1.22 43.54
CA ASP A 811 21.73 -2.35 44.15
C ASP A 811 21.47 -3.65 43.38
N LEU A 812 20.22 -3.90 42.97
CA LEU A 812 19.88 -5.05 42.11
C LEU A 812 20.64 -5.03 40.78
N VAL A 813 20.69 -3.88 40.11
CA VAL A 813 21.42 -3.72 38.84
C VAL A 813 22.92 -3.93 39.05
N LYS A 814 23.47 -3.42 40.15
CA LYS A 814 24.89 -3.59 40.52
C LYS A 814 25.21 -5.07 40.77
N ALA A 815 24.45 -5.75 41.62
CA ALA A 815 24.62 -7.17 41.92
C ALA A 815 24.52 -8.03 40.64
N THR A 816 23.54 -7.74 39.76
CA THR A 816 23.40 -8.46 38.48
C THR A 816 24.65 -8.33 37.60
N LYS A 817 25.26 -7.14 37.54
CA LYS A 817 26.49 -6.93 36.77
C LYS A 817 27.70 -7.64 37.39
N GLU A 818 27.80 -7.66 38.72
CA GLU A 818 28.86 -8.36 39.44
C GLU A 818 28.78 -9.88 39.20
N THR A 819 27.58 -10.47 39.24
CA THR A 819 27.37 -11.88 38.91
C THR A 819 27.79 -12.21 37.47
N LEU A 820 27.35 -11.41 36.50
CA LEU A 820 27.72 -11.61 35.10
C LEU A 820 29.24 -11.49 34.90
N ALA A 821 29.89 -10.52 35.54
CA ALA A 821 31.34 -10.34 35.45
C ALA A 821 32.10 -11.55 36.03
N ALA A 822 31.62 -12.12 37.14
CA ALA A 822 32.18 -13.33 37.72
C ALA A 822 32.01 -14.54 36.78
N GLU A 823 30.83 -14.73 36.18
CA GLU A 823 30.57 -15.80 35.21
C GLU A 823 31.43 -15.68 33.94
N ALA A 824 31.62 -14.46 33.44
CA ALA A 824 32.49 -14.19 32.28
C ALA A 824 33.97 -14.49 32.59
N CYS A 825 34.43 -14.19 33.81
CA CYS A 825 35.77 -14.52 34.26
C CYS A 825 36.00 -16.04 34.32
N VAL A 826 34.98 -16.81 34.72
CA VAL A 826 35.06 -18.28 34.83
C VAL A 826 34.97 -18.95 33.44
N THR A 827 34.15 -18.42 32.55
CA THR A 827 33.89 -19.02 31.22
C THR A 827 34.84 -18.54 30.12
N GLY A 828 35.61 -17.48 30.36
CA GLY A 828 36.52 -16.87 29.38
C GLY A 828 35.81 -16.18 28.22
N GLN A 829 34.48 -16.03 28.28
CA GLN A 829 33.68 -15.42 27.22
C GLN A 829 33.47 -13.92 27.46
N PRO A 830 33.70 -13.04 26.47
CA PRO A 830 33.45 -11.61 26.61
C PRO A 830 31.94 -11.31 26.68
N LEU A 831 31.54 -10.49 27.65
CA LEU A 831 30.15 -10.03 27.79
C LEU A 831 29.81 -8.97 26.74
N GLU A 832 28.83 -9.26 25.89
CA GLU A 832 28.25 -8.24 25.02
C GLU A 832 27.29 -7.32 25.79
N LYS A 833 27.29 -6.03 25.43
CA LYS A 833 26.37 -5.03 25.99
C LYS A 833 24.91 -5.48 25.96
N ARG A 834 24.50 -6.18 24.90
CA ARG A 834 23.13 -6.65 24.70
C ARG A 834 22.72 -7.70 25.74
N ASP A 835 23.64 -8.55 26.17
CA ASP A 835 23.34 -9.61 27.13
C ASP A 835 23.27 -9.06 28.55
N ILE A 836 24.11 -8.08 28.88
CA ILE A 836 23.98 -7.29 30.11
C ILE A 836 22.61 -6.60 30.18
N GLU A 837 22.18 -5.94 29.10
CA GLU A 837 20.87 -5.27 29.04
C GLU A 837 19.70 -6.26 29.23
N LYS A 838 19.78 -7.46 28.65
CA LYS A 838 18.76 -8.51 28.84
C LYS A 838 18.73 -9.04 30.28
N ALA A 839 19.89 -9.29 30.87
CA ALA A 839 19.98 -9.80 32.23
C ALA A 839 19.42 -8.78 33.23
N ILE A 840 19.75 -7.50 33.08
CA ILE A 840 19.16 -6.41 33.86
C ILE A 840 17.63 -6.37 33.68
N ALA A 841 17.13 -6.44 32.44
CA ALA A 841 15.69 -6.44 32.18
C ALA A 841 14.97 -7.61 32.86
N ARG A 842 15.59 -8.81 32.88
CA ARG A 842 15.08 -10.00 33.57
C ARG A 842 15.07 -9.81 35.08
N ALA A 843 16.17 -9.38 35.68
CA ALA A 843 16.25 -9.12 37.13
C ALA A 843 15.20 -8.09 37.58
N LEU A 844 15.02 -7.01 36.81
CA LEU A 844 13.97 -6.01 37.06
C LEU A 844 12.55 -6.57 36.92
N ALA A 845 12.32 -7.48 35.97
CA ALA A 845 11.04 -8.16 35.81
C ALA A 845 10.72 -9.09 36.99
N ASP A 846 11.70 -9.86 37.44
CA ASP A 846 11.59 -10.75 38.61
C ASP A 846 11.32 -9.94 39.88
N TYR A 847 12.10 -8.88 40.14
CA TYR A 847 11.84 -7.94 41.24
C TYR A 847 10.42 -7.37 41.19
N GLY A 848 9.97 -6.96 40.00
CA GLY A 848 8.62 -6.42 39.79
C GLY A 848 7.52 -7.42 40.10
N LYS A 849 7.74 -8.71 39.82
CA LYS A 849 6.82 -9.80 40.16
C LYS A 849 6.75 -10.01 41.67
N ASP A 850 7.90 -10.12 42.32
CA ASP A 850 8.02 -10.46 43.74
C ASP A 850 7.47 -9.33 44.64
N HIS A 851 7.65 -8.08 44.22
CA HIS A 851 7.22 -6.90 44.99
C HIS A 851 5.89 -6.31 44.48
N ASN A 852 5.23 -6.94 43.51
CA ASN A 852 4.01 -6.46 42.87
C ASN A 852 4.14 -5.03 42.28
N VAL A 853 5.33 -4.68 41.79
CA VAL A 853 5.63 -3.39 41.18
C VAL A 853 5.65 -3.54 39.65
N ARG A 854 4.62 -3.04 38.98
CA ARG A 854 4.53 -3.12 37.50
C ARG A 854 5.17 -1.94 36.78
N ARG A 855 5.05 -0.74 37.36
CA ARG A 855 5.53 0.52 36.78
C ARG A 855 6.06 1.44 37.85
N VAL A 856 7.14 2.14 37.53
CA VAL A 856 7.76 3.10 38.42
C VAL A 856 7.70 4.51 37.82
N ARG A 857 7.69 5.52 38.70
CA ARG A 857 7.80 6.93 38.27
C ARG A 857 9.28 7.24 38.03
N VAL A 858 9.58 7.74 36.84
CA VAL A 858 10.93 8.13 36.41
C VAL A 858 10.92 9.61 36.13
N LEU A 859 11.89 10.32 36.69
CA LEU A 859 12.12 11.75 36.48
C LEU A 859 12.81 12.01 35.14
N VAL A 860 12.39 13.07 34.46
CA VAL A 860 12.86 13.45 33.13
C VAL A 860 13.13 14.96 33.11
N THR A 861 14.16 15.36 32.38
CA THR A 861 14.52 16.77 32.18
C THR A 861 14.30 17.13 30.72
N GLU A 862 13.44 18.11 30.44
CA GLU A 862 13.18 18.63 29.09
C GLU A 862 13.29 20.15 29.05
N SER A 863 14.03 20.67 28.07
CA SER A 863 14.31 22.12 27.96
C SER A 863 13.11 22.93 27.47
N SER A 864 12.20 22.32 26.72
CA SER A 864 11.02 22.97 26.17
C SER A 864 9.79 22.10 26.38
N THR A 865 8.81 22.64 27.09
CA THR A 865 7.54 21.97 27.36
C THR A 865 6.37 22.91 27.07
N ARG A 866 5.21 22.35 26.76
CA ARG A 866 3.94 23.05 26.61
C ARG A 866 2.96 22.46 27.61
N THR A 867 2.34 23.33 28.39
CA THR A 867 1.34 22.91 29.38
C THR A 867 -0.02 22.95 28.74
N VAL A 868 -0.69 21.81 28.72
CA VAL A 868 -2.09 21.71 28.33
C VAL A 868 -2.90 21.55 29.60
N ARG A 869 -3.85 22.47 29.81
CA ARG A 869 -4.83 22.40 30.90
C ARG A 869 -6.09 21.71 30.41
N HIS A 870 -6.58 20.75 31.17
CA HIS A 870 -7.79 20.00 30.85
C HIS A 870 -8.70 19.86 32.07
N GLY A 871 -9.94 19.44 31.83
CA GLY A 871 -11.02 19.47 32.82
C GLY A 871 -11.96 20.67 32.62
N PRO A 872 -13.19 20.63 33.16
CA PRO A 872 -14.18 21.69 33.00
C PRO A 872 -13.69 23.07 33.45
N ASN A 873 -12.81 23.09 34.47
CA ASN A 873 -12.27 24.31 35.07
C ASN A 873 -10.76 24.45 34.80
N ARG A 874 -10.20 23.70 33.84
CA ARG A 874 -8.77 23.67 33.52
C ARG A 874 -7.88 23.31 34.73
N GLU A 875 -8.41 22.50 35.64
CA GLU A 875 -7.80 22.16 36.93
C GLU A 875 -6.69 21.12 36.83
N PHE A 876 -6.61 20.36 35.72
CA PHE A 876 -5.56 19.38 35.51
C PHE A 876 -4.55 19.88 34.50
N GLU A 877 -3.27 19.78 34.84
CA GLU A 877 -2.18 20.17 33.96
C GLU A 877 -1.34 18.95 33.53
N LYS A 878 -1.01 18.90 32.24
CA LYS A 878 -0.02 17.99 31.68
C LYS A 878 0.99 18.76 30.85
N ALA A 879 2.25 18.37 30.97
CA ALA A 879 3.32 18.90 30.15
C ALA A 879 3.57 17.96 28.97
N TYR A 880 3.80 18.56 27.80
CA TYR A 880 4.11 17.87 26.56
C TYR A 880 5.36 18.50 25.92
N VAL A 881 6.21 17.66 25.34
CA VAL A 881 7.35 18.13 24.55
C VAL A 881 6.84 18.55 23.16
N PRO A 882 7.22 19.73 22.62
CA PRO A 882 6.85 20.13 21.26
C PRO A 882 7.27 19.08 20.23
N GLY A 883 6.43 18.86 19.21
CA GLY A 883 6.58 17.73 18.30
C GLY A 883 7.52 18.06 17.15
N SER A 884 7.09 18.93 16.25
CA SER A 884 7.87 19.37 15.10
C SER A 884 8.19 20.87 15.14
N ASN A 885 9.36 21.22 14.62
CA ASN A 885 9.71 22.61 14.32
C ASN A 885 9.02 23.03 13.01
N HIS A 886 8.32 24.16 13.02
CA HIS A 886 7.79 24.81 11.81
C HIS A 886 8.94 25.42 11.02
N ARG A 887 9.75 26.25 11.69
CA ARG A 887 10.90 26.93 11.10
C ARG A 887 11.94 27.35 12.13
N LEU A 888 13.08 27.84 11.64
CA LEU A 888 14.14 28.47 12.41
C LEU A 888 14.24 29.94 11.96
N ASP A 889 13.97 30.87 12.87
CA ASP A 889 14.23 32.28 12.63
C ASP A 889 15.67 32.58 13.08
N ILE A 890 16.50 33.08 12.16
CA ILE A 890 17.84 33.61 12.44
C ILE A 890 17.74 35.13 12.38
N TYR A 891 18.20 35.79 13.43
CA TYR A 891 18.09 37.24 13.60
C TYR A 891 19.42 37.83 14.07
N GLU A 892 19.65 39.09 13.70
CA GLU A 892 20.82 39.87 14.03
C GLU A 892 20.47 40.87 15.13
N LEU A 893 21.22 40.83 16.23
CA LEU A 893 21.15 41.80 17.31
C LEU A 893 21.82 43.13 16.90
N PRO A 894 21.55 44.24 17.62
CA PRO A 894 22.18 45.54 17.33
C PRO A 894 23.72 45.55 17.38
N ASP A 895 24.32 44.64 18.15
CA ASP A 895 25.78 44.43 18.20
C ASP A 895 26.33 43.65 16.97
N GLY A 896 25.46 43.29 16.03
CA GLY A 896 25.76 42.46 14.86
C GLY A 896 25.76 40.96 15.14
N THR A 897 25.53 40.49 16.37
CA THR A 897 25.58 39.05 16.65
C THR A 897 24.36 38.32 16.07
N TRP A 898 24.59 37.22 15.34
CA TRP A 898 23.51 36.36 14.86
C TRP A 898 23.09 35.33 15.91
N LYS A 899 21.80 35.29 16.22
CA LYS A 899 21.15 34.28 17.07
C LYS A 899 20.01 33.60 16.31
N GLY A 900 19.49 32.51 16.87
CA GLY A 900 18.40 31.77 16.25
C GLY A 900 17.38 31.23 17.24
N GLU A 901 16.11 31.23 16.83
CA GLU A 901 14.99 30.66 17.58
C GLU A 901 14.25 29.62 16.73
N GLY A 902 14.10 28.41 17.29
CA GLY A 902 13.26 27.39 16.70
C GLY A 902 11.79 27.64 17.04
N ILE A 903 10.97 27.83 16.02
CA ILE A 903 9.53 28.01 16.18
C ILE A 903 8.86 26.66 15.94
N SER A 904 8.15 26.15 16.95
CA SER A 904 7.43 24.88 16.80
C SER A 904 6.11 25.05 16.05
N VAL A 905 5.58 23.94 15.51
CA VAL A 905 4.23 23.92 14.92
C VAL A 905 3.17 24.26 15.98
N PHE A 906 3.38 23.90 17.25
CA PHE A 906 2.49 24.33 18.34
C PHE A 906 2.45 25.85 18.47
N ASP A 907 3.62 26.49 18.48
CA ASP A 907 3.75 27.92 18.73
C ASP A 907 3.13 28.75 17.59
N VAL A 908 3.41 28.41 16.33
CA VAL A 908 2.88 29.15 15.16
C VAL A 908 1.36 29.05 15.01
N ASN A 909 0.72 28.07 15.66
CA ASN A 909 -0.73 27.88 15.68
C ASN A 909 -1.40 28.52 16.91
N GLN A 910 -0.65 29.17 17.81
CA GLN A 910 -1.26 29.93 18.90
C GLN A 910 -1.86 31.25 18.39
N PRO A 911 -3.05 31.65 18.89
CA PRO A 911 -3.61 32.96 18.61
C PRO A 911 -2.62 34.08 19.01
N GLY A 912 -2.40 35.05 18.12
CA GLY A 912 -1.51 36.19 18.39
C GLY A 912 -0.02 35.85 18.50
N PHE A 913 0.41 34.67 18.05
CA PHE A 913 1.81 34.25 18.18
C PHE A 913 2.81 35.26 17.61
N GLN A 914 3.77 35.64 18.45
CA GLN A 914 5.00 36.34 18.06
C GLN A 914 6.22 35.52 18.54
N PRO A 915 7.30 35.45 17.73
CA PRO A 915 8.56 34.86 18.15
C PRO A 915 9.12 35.53 19.41
N ARG A 916 9.72 34.76 20.31
CA ARG A 916 10.22 35.30 21.59
C ARG A 916 11.33 36.33 21.38
N TRP A 917 12.16 36.12 20.36
CA TRP A 917 13.25 37.04 20.05
C TRP A 917 12.76 38.45 19.70
N ARG A 918 11.59 38.60 19.07
CA ARG A 918 11.02 39.93 18.78
C ARG A 918 10.58 40.67 20.04
N ALA A 919 10.03 39.94 21.01
CA ALA A 919 9.63 40.53 22.28
C ALA A 919 10.85 40.86 23.16
N ALA A 920 11.87 39.98 23.16
CA ALA A 920 13.08 40.17 23.96
C ALA A 920 14.05 41.21 23.35
N HIS A 921 14.07 41.34 22.03
CA HIS A 921 14.97 42.23 21.29
C HIS A 921 14.20 42.93 20.16
N PRO A 922 13.43 44.00 20.46
CA PRO A 922 12.61 44.70 19.46
C PRO A 922 13.41 45.29 18.30
N ASP A 923 14.64 45.73 18.55
CA ASP A 923 15.55 46.32 17.55
C ASP A 923 16.33 45.26 16.74
N ALA A 924 16.15 43.98 17.04
CA ALA A 924 16.79 42.92 16.28
C ALA A 924 16.19 42.78 14.88
N ARG A 925 17.04 42.54 13.88
CA ARG A 925 16.63 42.38 12.49
C ARG A 925 16.51 40.91 12.13
N LEU A 926 15.37 40.49 11.59
CA LEU A 926 15.25 39.14 11.03
C LEU A 926 16.16 39.02 9.80
N VAL A 927 17.08 38.05 9.83
CA VAL A 927 18.00 37.76 8.73
C VAL A 927 17.39 36.74 7.77
N MET A 928 16.92 35.61 8.31
CA MET A 928 16.31 34.55 7.52
C MET A 928 15.35 33.71 8.35
N ALA A 929 14.31 33.21 7.70
CA ALA A 929 13.37 32.24 8.26
C ALA A 929 13.48 30.95 7.44
N LEU A 930 14.11 29.92 8.02
CA LEU A 930 14.41 28.67 7.32
C LEU A 930 13.48 27.54 7.75
N HIS A 931 12.75 26.98 6.80
CA HIS A 931 12.04 25.71 6.95
C HIS A 931 12.94 24.56 6.48
N LYS A 932 12.58 23.34 6.86
CA LYS A 932 13.22 22.15 6.28
C LYS A 932 12.93 22.10 4.78
N GLY A 933 13.99 21.97 3.98
CA GLY A 933 13.92 21.96 2.52
C GLY A 933 14.17 23.33 1.88
N ASP A 934 14.25 24.40 2.66
CA ASP A 934 14.56 25.73 2.13
C ASP A 934 16.01 25.82 1.65
N LEU A 935 16.21 26.61 0.62
CA LEU A 935 17.51 26.87 0.02
C LEU A 935 18.12 28.16 0.58
N PHE A 936 19.43 28.16 0.76
CA PHE A 936 20.22 29.33 1.10
C PHE A 936 21.57 29.28 0.40
N GLU A 937 22.15 30.43 0.13
CA GLU A 937 23.51 30.58 -0.40
C GLU A 937 24.46 30.90 0.76
N ALA A 938 25.66 30.34 0.76
CA ALA A 938 26.73 30.70 1.68
C ALA A 938 28.10 30.36 1.06
N ASP A 939 29.17 31.03 1.50
CA ASP A 939 30.55 30.75 1.09
C ASP A 939 31.38 30.30 2.30
N PHE A 940 31.80 29.03 2.29
CA PHE A 940 32.63 28.45 3.36
C PHE A 940 34.12 28.36 2.99
N GLY A 941 34.60 29.23 2.08
CA GLY A 941 35.99 29.31 1.64
C GLY A 941 36.28 28.65 0.29
N HIS A 942 35.24 28.26 -0.45
CA HIS A 942 35.34 27.60 -1.77
C HIS A 942 34.47 28.29 -2.83
N GLY A 943 34.01 29.52 -2.54
CA GLY A 943 33.05 30.25 -3.36
C GLY A 943 31.61 30.03 -2.89
N PRO A 944 30.67 30.87 -3.37
CA PRO A 944 29.27 30.79 -3.00
C PRO A 944 28.64 29.48 -3.50
N GLU A 945 27.97 28.77 -2.59
CA GLU A 945 27.27 27.52 -2.88
C GLU A 945 25.81 27.56 -2.43
N ILE A 946 24.93 26.90 -3.18
CA ILE A 946 23.53 26.72 -2.82
C ILE A 946 23.38 25.47 -1.95
N LEU A 947 22.74 25.64 -0.80
CA LEU A 947 22.61 24.63 0.24
C LEU A 947 21.14 24.43 0.59
N VAL A 948 20.79 23.23 1.04
CA VAL A 948 19.44 22.89 1.48
C VAL A 948 19.41 22.59 2.97
N ALA A 949 18.54 23.30 3.70
CA ALA A 949 18.29 23.08 5.12
C ALA A 949 17.64 21.69 5.32
N ARG A 950 18.25 20.80 6.11
CA ARG A 950 17.71 19.44 6.34
C ARG A 950 17.26 19.20 7.77
N LYS A 951 17.98 19.75 8.76
CA LYS A 951 17.60 19.69 10.17
C LYS A 951 17.84 21.03 10.85
N LEU A 952 16.80 21.51 11.51
CA LEU A 952 16.81 22.71 12.31
C LEU A 952 17.16 22.29 13.74
N SER A 953 18.36 22.61 14.23
CA SER A 953 18.85 22.24 15.57
C SER A 953 19.04 23.48 16.46
N PRO A 954 17.98 24.26 16.71
CA PRO A 954 18.04 25.53 17.45
C PRO A 954 18.64 25.37 18.85
N ALA A 955 18.32 24.29 19.56
CA ALA A 955 18.86 24.00 20.89
C ALA A 955 20.39 23.83 20.91
N ASN A 956 20.98 23.45 19.77
CA ASN A 956 22.43 23.31 19.60
C ASN A 956 23.06 24.54 18.94
N GLY A 957 22.30 25.63 18.76
CA GLY A 957 22.77 26.87 18.13
C GLY A 957 23.25 26.70 16.68
N ARG A 958 22.73 25.70 15.95
CA ARG A 958 23.24 25.32 14.62
C ARG A 958 22.16 24.79 13.69
N ILE A 959 22.49 24.77 12.40
CA ILE A 959 21.72 24.12 11.34
C ILE A 959 22.53 22.99 10.71
N GLU A 960 21.85 21.94 10.28
CA GLU A 960 22.45 20.87 9.47
C GLU A 960 21.88 20.92 8.05
N PHE A 961 22.78 20.92 7.07
CA PHE A 961 22.48 21.13 5.66
C PHE A 961 23.37 20.26 4.79
N VAL A 962 23.01 20.17 3.51
CA VAL A 962 23.78 19.50 2.46
C VAL A 962 23.76 20.36 1.20
N SER A 963 24.63 20.06 0.24
CA SER A 963 24.51 20.65 -1.10
C SER A 963 23.11 20.43 -1.67
N HIS A 964 22.56 21.41 -2.36
CA HIS A 964 21.28 21.27 -3.06
C HIS A 964 21.28 20.11 -4.09
N ARG A 965 22.47 19.67 -4.51
CA ARG A 965 22.71 18.56 -5.45
C ARG A 965 22.56 17.19 -4.79
N TRP A 966 22.63 17.09 -3.46
CA TRP A 966 22.71 15.79 -2.79
C TRP A 966 21.37 15.03 -2.75
N ALA A 967 21.36 13.81 -3.29
CA ALA A 967 20.24 12.87 -3.36
C ALA A 967 20.47 11.54 -2.60
N GLY A 968 21.68 11.32 -2.06
CA GLY A 968 22.06 10.09 -1.37
C GLY A 968 21.35 9.88 -0.03
N LYS A 969 21.56 8.71 0.60
CA LYS A 969 20.96 8.39 1.90
C LYS A 969 21.56 9.28 2.99
N MET A 970 20.72 9.89 3.83
CA MET A 970 21.19 10.73 4.94
C MET A 970 21.81 9.86 6.03
N THR A 971 23.05 10.16 6.40
CA THR A 971 23.73 9.62 7.59
C THR A 971 24.27 10.76 8.46
N PRO A 972 24.60 10.53 9.74
CA PRO A 972 25.24 11.56 10.56
C PRO A 972 26.49 12.19 9.95
N GLN A 973 27.22 11.44 9.10
CA GLN A 973 28.43 11.88 8.39
C GLN A 973 28.12 12.72 7.14
N THR A 974 26.96 12.55 6.49
CA THR A 974 26.62 13.32 5.27
C THR A 974 26.31 14.79 5.55
N TYR A 975 25.93 15.12 6.79
CA TYR A 975 25.51 16.48 7.12
C TYR A 975 26.69 17.42 7.34
N ARG A 976 26.67 18.56 6.66
CA ARG A 976 27.46 19.73 7.07
C ARG A 976 26.70 20.48 8.15
N ARG A 977 27.45 21.05 9.10
CA ARG A 977 26.90 21.73 10.28
C ARG A 977 27.55 23.09 10.45
N ALA A 978 26.76 24.13 10.64
CA ALA A 978 27.27 25.47 10.94
C ALA A 978 26.49 26.10 12.09
N ALA A 979 27.23 26.69 13.02
CA ALA A 979 26.67 27.60 14.02
C ALA A 979 26.28 28.93 13.34
N PHE A 980 25.42 29.72 13.99
CA PHE A 980 24.95 30.99 13.43
C PHE A 980 26.07 32.00 13.15
N SER A 981 27.12 32.04 13.98
CA SER A 981 28.31 32.86 13.74
C SER A 981 29.07 32.46 12.48
N LYS A 982 29.19 31.15 12.21
CA LYS A 982 29.81 30.64 10.98
C LYS A 982 28.96 30.94 9.75
N LEU A 983 27.62 30.89 9.86
CA LEU A 983 26.73 31.31 8.77
C LEU A 983 26.87 32.80 8.45
N LYS A 984 27.02 33.64 9.48
CA LYS A 984 27.29 35.08 9.30
C LYS A 984 28.60 35.30 8.55
N ALA A 985 29.67 34.66 9.01
CA ALA A 985 31.00 34.76 8.38
C ALA A 985 30.97 34.28 6.92
N ALA A 986 30.14 33.28 6.62
CA ALA A 986 29.92 32.75 5.28
C ALA A 986 28.95 33.57 4.41
N GLY A 987 28.47 34.73 4.89
CA GLY A 987 27.55 35.59 4.14
C GLY A 987 26.20 34.93 3.82
N ALA A 988 25.71 34.05 4.69
CA ALA A 988 24.56 33.21 4.37
C ALA A 988 23.27 34.01 4.11
N LYS A 989 22.54 33.72 3.02
CA LYS A 989 21.28 34.40 2.66
C LYS A 989 20.25 33.44 2.05
N PRO A 990 18.94 33.63 2.27
CA PRO A 990 17.92 32.75 1.71
C PRO A 990 17.84 32.88 0.19
N VAL A 991 17.56 31.76 -0.50
CA VAL A 991 17.45 31.71 -1.96
C VAL A 991 16.11 31.12 -2.36
N ARG A 992 15.45 31.72 -3.36
CA ARG A 992 14.21 31.21 -3.95
C ARG A 992 14.48 30.72 -5.36
N VAL A 993 14.14 29.46 -5.58
CA VAL A 993 14.31 28.79 -6.87
C VAL A 993 12.93 28.40 -7.40
N ASP A 994 12.65 28.73 -8.66
CA ASP A 994 11.40 28.34 -9.31
C ASP A 994 11.38 26.83 -9.65
N PRO A 995 10.26 26.26 -10.13
CA PRO A 995 10.18 24.82 -10.43
C PRO A 995 11.17 24.30 -11.48
N ILE A 996 11.75 25.17 -12.31
CA ILE A 996 12.72 24.79 -13.36
C ILE A 996 14.16 25.15 -12.99
N GLY A 997 14.42 25.53 -11.74
CA GLY A 997 15.79 25.73 -11.25
C GLY A 997 16.34 27.13 -11.42
N ARG A 998 15.52 28.14 -11.78
CA ARG A 998 16.00 29.52 -11.89
C ARG A 998 15.90 30.23 -10.54
N MET A 999 16.97 30.92 -10.16
CA MET A 999 16.93 31.82 -9.02
C MET A 999 16.05 33.03 -9.35
N ARG A 1000 15.11 33.35 -8.47
CA ARG A 1000 14.44 34.64 -8.52
C ARG A 1000 15.38 35.66 -7.90
N GLN A 1001 15.67 36.74 -8.64
CA GLN A 1001 16.29 37.91 -8.02
C GLN A 1001 15.34 38.39 -6.91
N SER A 1002 15.89 38.49 -5.71
CA SER A 1002 15.19 38.80 -4.46
C SER A 1002 14.63 40.21 -4.46
#